data_AF-A0A8B9KZD9-F1
#
_entry.id   AF-A0A8B9KZD9-F1
#
_cell.length_a   1.000
_cell.length_b   1.000
_cell.length_c   1.000
_cell.angle_alpha   90.00
_cell.angle_beta   90.00
_cell.angle_gamma   90.00
#
_symmetry.space_group_name_H-M   'P 1'
#
loop_
_entity.id
_entity.type
_entity.pdbx_description
1 polymer ?
#
loop_
_entity_poly.entity_id
_entity_poly.type
_entity_poly.pdbx_seq_one_letter_code
_entity_poly.pdbx_strand_id
1 'polypeptide(L)'
;MFNHHQGDFCFFFLFSLIYSIYCLSSIFCLFTPLIITDLQSLTLYFCVHTYCSFFHQILLYIYRFLFILPLKIPLHILSSLKPDPRCVHRGSSEPLDLHLGMFLPTLLNQASPSQLDTFFTPAWNLQIIGTYAQTEMGHGTHIRRLETTATYDPSTQEFVLNSPTVTSIKWWPGGLGKTSNHAIVLAQLYTQGKCHGLHAFIVPIRSMETHQPLPGITVGDIGPKFGFDEVDNGYLKLDNVRIPRDNMLMKYAKVEPDGTYVKPPSDKLTYGTMVFIRSMIVGESAKALAKSSTIAIRYSAVRHQSELRPGEPEPQVLDYQAQQYKLFPLLAAAYAFTFVGQYMSNMYHRITGDINQGDFSELPEVMQDTKRTTFICIEVCRMSCGGHGYSRCSSLPDIYVTFTATCTYEGENTVMMLQTARYLVKSYRQAREGRQLSGIVSYLNEQQRVQPHPVSSRPTVVNINDLSSLVEAYKLRAARLVEMAAKGLQGELQRSKSQEDAWNNCSIELVRASDAHCHYVVVKLFAAKLNEVSDTAVHSVLNTLALLYALQGVALNSGDFLQAGLLTVPQLAQVTQRIKALLAEIRPNAVALVDAFDYRDEMLNSALGRYDGNVYESMFEWAKRSPLNRTEVRAYENYMCLLHCSND
;
A
#
# COMPACT_ATOMS: atom_id res chain seq x y z
N MET A 1 -32.36 -8.77 -48.83
CA MET A 1 -33.58 -8.29 -48.15
C MET A 1 -33.15 -7.57 -46.89
N PHE A 2 -33.39 -6.25 -46.86
CA PHE A 2 -33.54 -5.27 -45.74
C PHE A 2 -32.78 -5.51 -44.40
N ASN A 3 -31.88 -4.62 -43.96
CA ASN A 3 -32.08 -3.29 -43.27
C ASN A 3 -32.69 -3.44 -41.86
N HIS A 4 -32.33 -2.71 -40.77
CA HIS A 4 -31.85 -1.34 -40.56
C HIS A 4 -31.30 -1.17 -39.11
N HIS A 5 -30.64 -0.04 -38.84
CA HIS A 5 -30.24 0.55 -37.54
C HIS A 5 -28.78 0.40 -37.06
N GLN A 6 -27.88 1.16 -37.70
CA GLN A 6 -26.65 1.65 -37.05
C GLN A 6 -26.20 3.03 -37.58
N GLY A 7 -27.13 3.86 -38.06
CA GLY A 7 -26.85 5.14 -38.73
C GLY A 7 -27.18 6.42 -37.94
N ASP A 8 -27.98 6.37 -36.88
CA ASP A 8 -28.58 7.60 -36.31
C ASP A 8 -27.85 8.15 -35.07
N PHE A 9 -26.84 7.46 -34.53
CA PHE A 9 -26.12 7.91 -33.32
C PHE A 9 -24.98 8.90 -33.62
N CYS A 10 -24.40 8.88 -34.83
CA CYS A 10 -23.32 9.81 -35.20
C CYS A 10 -23.82 11.18 -35.69
N PHE A 11 -25.07 11.28 -36.19
CA PHE A 11 -25.59 12.54 -36.73
C PHE A 11 -26.05 13.52 -35.65
N PHE A 12 -26.57 13.02 -34.50
CA PHE A 12 -27.00 13.87 -33.39
C PHE A 12 -25.84 14.52 -32.63
N PHE A 13 -24.70 13.84 -32.55
CA PHE A 13 -23.52 14.34 -31.84
C PHE A 13 -22.80 15.45 -32.61
N LEU A 14 -22.73 15.34 -33.95
CA LEU A 14 -22.10 16.37 -34.79
C LEU A 14 -22.92 17.67 -34.83
N PHE A 15 -24.25 17.57 -34.84
CA PHE A 15 -25.13 18.74 -34.90
C PHE A 15 -25.15 19.54 -33.58
N SER A 16 -25.09 18.84 -32.43
CA SER A 16 -25.03 19.48 -31.11
C SER A 16 -23.70 20.21 -30.86
N LEU A 17 -22.60 19.68 -31.42
CA LEU A 17 -21.27 20.30 -31.33
C LEU A 17 -21.17 21.56 -32.20
N ILE A 18 -21.73 21.53 -33.41
CA ILE A 18 -21.74 22.69 -34.33
C ILE A 18 -22.66 23.81 -33.81
N TYR A 19 -23.81 23.48 -33.22
CA TYR A 19 -24.72 24.47 -32.62
C TYR A 19 -24.13 25.15 -31.38
N SER A 20 -23.39 24.39 -30.56
CA SER A 20 -22.69 24.94 -29.38
C SER A 20 -21.56 25.88 -29.77
N ILE A 21 -20.83 25.59 -30.85
CA ILE A 21 -19.77 26.47 -31.38
C ILE A 21 -20.35 27.77 -31.97
N TYR A 22 -21.51 27.72 -32.63
CA TYR A 22 -22.20 28.89 -33.18
C TYR A 22 -22.80 29.81 -32.09
N CYS A 23 -23.28 29.25 -30.99
CA CYS A 23 -23.73 30.04 -29.84
C CYS A 23 -22.57 30.73 -29.11
N LEU A 24 -21.39 30.10 -29.07
CA LEU A 24 -20.18 30.66 -28.45
C LEU A 24 -19.56 31.81 -29.27
N SER A 25 -19.62 31.76 -30.61
CA SER A 25 -19.16 32.88 -31.46
C SER A 25 -20.07 34.10 -31.40
N SER A 26 -21.35 33.93 -31.05
CA SER A 26 -22.33 35.02 -31.01
C SER A 26 -22.27 35.85 -29.73
N ILE A 27 -21.72 35.29 -28.65
CA ILE A 27 -21.59 35.95 -27.34
C ILE A 27 -20.33 36.85 -27.27
N PHE A 28 -19.31 36.58 -28.11
CA PHE A 28 -18.08 37.37 -28.16
C PHE A 28 -18.20 38.71 -28.93
N CYS A 29 -19.30 38.96 -29.65
CA CYS A 29 -19.52 40.19 -30.43
C CYS A 29 -20.21 41.33 -29.68
N LEU A 30 -20.54 41.19 -28.39
CA LEU A 30 -21.36 42.17 -27.64
C LEU A 30 -20.62 42.98 -26.56
N PHE A 31 -19.31 42.79 -26.37
CA PHE A 31 -18.52 43.60 -25.43
C PHE A 31 -17.26 44.19 -26.08
N THR A 32 -17.47 45.41 -26.59
CA THR A 32 -16.55 46.57 -26.59
C THR A 32 -15.43 46.68 -27.66
N PRO A 33 -15.48 47.72 -28.52
CA PRO A 33 -14.40 48.19 -29.38
C PRO A 33 -13.54 49.30 -28.71
N LEU A 34 -12.39 49.61 -29.34
CA LEU A 34 -11.38 50.66 -29.04
C LEU A 34 -10.26 50.32 -28.04
N ILE A 35 -9.10 49.91 -28.54
CA ILE A 35 -7.91 50.78 -28.77
C ILE A 35 -6.85 49.90 -29.46
N ILE A 36 -6.53 50.27 -30.70
CA ILE A 36 -5.35 49.80 -31.43
C ILE A 36 -4.28 50.87 -31.24
N THR A 37 -3.13 50.52 -30.66
CA THR A 37 -1.78 50.81 -31.22
C THR A 37 -0.69 50.29 -30.27
N ASP A 38 0.22 49.50 -30.85
CA ASP A 38 1.57 49.11 -30.40
C ASP A 38 1.77 48.38 -29.06
N LEU A 39 1.85 47.03 -29.11
CA LEU A 39 2.90 46.23 -28.46
C LEU A 39 2.84 44.75 -28.93
N GLN A 40 3.57 44.43 -30.01
CA GLN A 40 3.84 43.05 -30.42
C GLN A 40 5.05 42.50 -29.64
N SER A 41 4.83 41.89 -28.48
CA SER A 41 5.76 40.89 -27.87
C SER A 41 5.35 40.31 -26.51
N LEU A 42 4.10 40.47 -26.02
CA LEU A 42 3.69 39.95 -24.70
C LEU A 42 2.47 39.00 -24.67
N THR A 43 1.89 38.64 -25.81
CA THR A 43 0.57 37.96 -25.83
C THR A 43 0.65 36.42 -25.92
N LEU A 44 1.82 35.82 -26.19
CA LEU A 44 1.93 34.35 -26.25
C LEU A 44 2.12 33.68 -24.88
N TYR A 45 2.60 34.42 -23.87
CA TYR A 45 2.88 33.84 -22.54
C TYR A 45 1.64 33.81 -21.63
N PHE A 46 0.67 34.71 -21.82
CA PHE A 46 -0.58 34.75 -21.06
C PHE A 46 -1.66 33.79 -21.58
N CYS A 47 -1.57 33.35 -22.85
CA CYS A 47 -2.60 32.47 -23.42
C CYS A 47 -2.47 31.02 -22.88
N VAL A 48 -1.27 30.50 -22.66
CA VAL A 48 -1.10 29.09 -22.22
C VAL A 48 -1.49 28.86 -20.75
N HIS A 49 -1.29 29.85 -19.87
CA HIS A 49 -1.67 29.72 -18.46
C HIS A 49 -3.17 29.89 -18.20
N THR A 50 -3.85 30.71 -19.00
CA THR A 50 -5.29 30.95 -18.85
C THR A 50 -6.12 29.80 -19.42
N TYR A 51 -5.66 29.13 -20.48
CA TYR A 51 -6.33 27.96 -21.06
C TYR A 51 -6.34 26.73 -20.14
N CYS A 52 -5.29 26.51 -19.33
CA CYS A 52 -5.26 25.41 -18.35
C CYS A 52 -6.26 25.62 -17.20
N SER A 53 -6.42 26.86 -16.72
CA SER A 53 -7.40 27.20 -15.67
C SER A 53 -8.84 27.14 -16.21
N PHE A 54 -9.05 27.50 -17.48
CA PHE A 54 -10.35 27.48 -18.12
C PHE A 54 -10.82 26.05 -18.44
N PHE A 55 -9.92 25.16 -18.88
CA PHE A 55 -10.22 23.73 -19.06
C PHE A 55 -10.53 23.04 -17.73
N HIS A 56 -9.86 23.44 -16.64
CA HIS A 56 -10.13 22.91 -15.31
C HIS A 56 -11.51 23.34 -14.79
N GLN A 57 -11.91 24.60 -15.02
CA GLN A 57 -13.25 25.08 -14.70
C GLN A 57 -14.34 24.45 -15.58
N ILE A 58 -14.08 24.21 -16.86
CA ILE A 58 -15.02 23.51 -17.76
C ILE A 58 -15.17 22.04 -17.36
N LEU A 59 -14.08 21.34 -16.99
CA LEU A 59 -14.19 19.98 -16.45
C LEU A 59 -15.02 19.97 -15.16
N LEU A 60 -14.78 20.91 -14.24
CA LEU A 60 -15.58 21.04 -13.02
C LEU A 60 -17.06 21.37 -13.32
N TYR A 61 -17.34 22.14 -14.37
CA TYR A 61 -18.70 22.45 -14.81
C TYR A 61 -19.39 21.26 -15.47
N ILE A 62 -18.67 20.49 -16.29
CA ILE A 62 -19.14 19.24 -16.90
C ILE A 62 -19.37 18.17 -15.82
N TYR A 63 -18.50 18.09 -14.80
CA TYR A 63 -18.70 17.26 -13.61
C TYR A 63 -19.93 17.68 -12.80
N ARG A 64 -20.18 18.99 -12.65
CA ARG A 64 -21.42 19.49 -12.03
C ARG A 64 -22.66 19.16 -12.86
N PHE A 65 -22.60 19.22 -14.19
CA PHE A 65 -23.75 19.01 -15.06
C PHE A 65 -24.14 17.53 -15.19
N LEU A 66 -23.17 16.60 -15.15
CA LEU A 66 -23.42 15.15 -15.18
C LEU A 66 -24.03 14.58 -13.89
N PHE A 67 -24.01 15.33 -12.78
CA PHE A 67 -24.48 14.86 -11.45
C PHE A 67 -25.82 15.47 -10.99
N ILE A 68 -26.44 16.35 -11.78
CA ILE A 68 -27.76 16.94 -11.45
C ILE A 68 -28.93 16.03 -11.85
N LEU A 69 -28.69 14.96 -12.61
CA LEU A 69 -29.72 13.94 -12.90
C LEU A 69 -29.63 12.80 -11.88
N PRO A 70 -30.76 12.37 -11.28
CA PRO A 70 -30.80 11.33 -10.26
C PRO A 70 -30.69 9.96 -10.90
N LEU A 71 -29.55 9.65 -11.51
CA LEU A 71 -29.24 8.31 -11.97
C LEU A 71 -28.44 7.62 -10.86
N LYS A 72 -29.10 6.69 -10.18
CA LYS A 72 -28.47 5.72 -9.27
C LYS A 72 -27.50 4.83 -10.07
N ILE A 73 -26.30 5.33 -10.33
CA ILE A 73 -25.24 4.54 -10.94
C ILE A 73 -24.52 3.78 -9.81
N PRO A 74 -24.52 2.43 -9.82
CA PRO A 74 -23.82 1.65 -8.79
C PRO A 74 -22.29 1.87 -8.83
N LEU A 75 -21.67 1.96 -7.65
CA LEU A 75 -20.27 2.37 -7.42
C LEU A 75 -19.21 1.62 -8.23
N HIS A 76 -19.49 0.39 -8.66
CA HIS A 76 -18.54 -0.40 -9.46
C HIS A 76 -18.25 0.25 -10.83
N ILE A 77 -19.21 0.98 -11.41
CA ILE A 77 -19.05 1.70 -12.69
C ILE A 77 -18.23 3.00 -12.50
N LEU A 78 -18.28 3.61 -11.32
CA LEU A 78 -17.46 4.79 -11.00
C LEU A 78 -16.00 4.41 -10.71
N SER A 79 -15.73 3.17 -10.31
CA SER A 79 -14.36 2.67 -10.08
C SER A 79 -13.57 2.44 -11.38
N SER A 80 -14.26 2.18 -12.49
CA SER A 80 -13.66 1.93 -13.81
C SER A 80 -13.46 3.19 -14.66
N LEU A 81 -13.96 4.35 -14.23
CA LEU A 81 -13.88 5.63 -14.96
C LEU A 81 -12.96 6.68 -14.31
N LYS A 82 -12.22 6.35 -13.24
CA LYS A 82 -11.26 7.27 -12.64
C LYS A 82 -9.89 7.13 -13.31
N PRO A 83 -9.23 8.23 -13.73
CA PRO A 83 -7.79 8.18 -13.94
C PRO A 83 -7.16 7.70 -12.62
N ASP A 84 -6.24 6.75 -12.71
CA ASP A 84 -5.49 6.29 -11.55
C ASP A 84 -4.93 7.52 -10.81
N PRO A 85 -5.31 7.79 -9.54
CA PRO A 85 -4.88 8.98 -8.81
C PRO A 85 -3.34 9.10 -8.76
N ARG A 86 -2.62 7.99 -8.95
CA ARG A 86 -1.15 7.94 -9.06
C ARG A 86 -0.61 8.60 -10.34
N CYS A 87 -1.42 8.79 -11.38
CA CYS A 87 -1.07 9.60 -12.56
C CYS A 87 -1.00 11.09 -12.23
N VAL A 88 -1.74 11.54 -11.22
CA VAL A 88 -1.77 12.94 -10.78
C VAL A 88 -0.57 13.22 -9.88
N HIS A 89 -0.31 12.35 -8.90
CA HIS A 89 0.76 12.52 -7.92
C HIS A 89 2.09 11.85 -8.30
N ARG A 90 2.17 11.18 -9.46
CA ARG A 90 3.37 10.53 -10.02
C ARG A 90 4.10 9.57 -9.07
N GLY A 91 3.38 9.01 -8.11
CA GLY A 91 3.92 8.10 -7.09
C GLY A 91 4.41 8.77 -5.80
N SER A 92 4.30 10.09 -5.68
CA SER A 92 4.46 10.81 -4.41
C SER A 92 3.23 10.61 -3.51
N SER A 93 3.44 10.67 -2.19
CA SER A 93 2.38 10.70 -1.19
C SER A 93 1.63 12.02 -1.21
N GLU A 94 0.39 12.04 -0.70
CA GLU A 94 -0.45 13.23 -0.79
C GLU A 94 -1.29 13.48 0.49
N PRO A 95 -1.57 14.73 0.86
CA PRO A 95 -2.11 15.07 2.18
C PRO A 95 -3.58 14.67 2.40
N LEU A 96 -4.32 14.32 1.34
CA LEU A 96 -5.68 13.77 1.38
C LEU A 96 -5.71 12.23 1.44
N ASP A 97 -4.57 11.55 1.56
CA ASP A 97 -4.50 10.08 1.57
C ASP A 97 -5.40 9.51 2.67
N LEU A 98 -5.32 10.07 3.89
CA LEU A 98 -6.19 9.65 4.99
C LEU A 98 -7.63 10.16 4.88
N HIS A 99 -7.86 11.27 4.17
CA HIS A 99 -9.22 11.74 3.90
C HIS A 99 -9.98 10.73 3.03
N LEU A 100 -9.38 10.36 1.90
CA LEU A 100 -9.98 9.46 0.92
C LEU A 100 -9.90 8.00 1.35
N GLY A 101 -8.81 7.59 1.98
CA GLY A 101 -8.53 6.20 2.34
C GLY A 101 -9.10 5.76 3.69
N MET A 102 -9.25 6.69 4.65
CA MET A 102 -9.67 6.35 6.03
C MET A 102 -10.90 7.12 6.49
N PHE A 103 -10.96 8.43 6.31
CA PHE A 103 -12.05 9.26 6.83
C PHE A 103 -13.37 8.95 6.12
N LEU A 104 -13.44 9.08 4.79
CA LEU A 104 -14.65 8.77 4.01
C LEU A 104 -15.09 7.30 4.16
N PRO A 105 -14.19 6.29 4.06
CA PRO A 105 -14.59 4.90 4.25
C PRO A 105 -15.06 4.60 5.68
N THR A 106 -14.49 5.26 6.69
CA THR A 106 -14.97 5.09 8.07
C THR A 106 -16.36 5.68 8.26
N LEU A 107 -16.65 6.83 7.65
CA LEU A 107 -18.02 7.36 7.64
C LEU A 107 -18.98 6.35 7.00
N LEU A 108 -18.70 5.87 5.78
CA LEU A 108 -19.55 4.91 5.07
C LEU A 108 -19.80 3.61 5.87
N ASN A 109 -18.76 3.11 6.54
CA ASN A 109 -18.81 1.82 7.20
C ASN A 109 -19.30 1.88 8.65
N GLN A 110 -19.13 2.99 9.36
CA GLN A 110 -19.35 3.08 10.82
C GLN A 110 -20.28 4.21 11.27
N ALA A 111 -20.63 5.15 10.39
CA ALA A 111 -21.59 6.20 10.72
C ALA A 111 -23.04 5.71 10.60
N SER A 112 -23.93 6.29 11.40
CA SER A 112 -25.37 6.14 11.23
C SER A 112 -25.86 6.90 9.98
N PRO A 113 -27.08 6.63 9.47
CA PRO A 113 -27.63 7.38 8.34
C PRO A 113 -27.64 8.90 8.55
N SER A 114 -28.04 9.38 9.74
CA SER A 114 -28.05 10.82 10.04
C SER A 114 -26.64 11.45 10.07
N GLN A 115 -25.65 10.69 10.53
CA GLN A 115 -24.25 11.13 10.53
C GLN A 115 -23.69 11.19 9.11
N LEU A 116 -24.08 10.28 8.22
CA LEU A 116 -23.70 10.33 6.80
C LEU A 116 -24.25 11.61 6.15
N ASP A 117 -25.52 11.92 6.37
CA ASP A 117 -26.13 13.13 5.82
C ASP A 117 -25.41 14.41 6.29
N THR A 118 -24.96 14.41 7.55
CA THR A 118 -24.26 15.55 8.17
C THR A 118 -22.82 15.70 7.68
N PHE A 119 -22.03 14.62 7.68
CA PHE A 119 -20.58 14.70 7.49
C PHE A 119 -20.10 14.24 6.12
N PHE A 120 -20.78 13.27 5.49
CA PHE A 120 -20.26 12.65 4.27
C PHE A 120 -20.34 13.58 3.07
N THR A 121 -21.47 14.24 2.83
CA THR A 121 -21.63 15.13 1.66
C THR A 121 -20.68 16.34 1.71
N PRO A 122 -20.55 17.07 2.84
CA PRO A 122 -19.55 18.13 2.95
C PRO A 122 -18.12 17.60 2.81
N ALA A 123 -17.83 16.40 3.33
CA ALA A 123 -16.52 15.78 3.20
C ALA A 123 -16.19 15.39 1.76
N TRP A 124 -17.15 14.80 1.06
CA TRP A 124 -17.04 14.45 -0.36
C TRP A 124 -16.77 15.67 -1.23
N ASN A 125 -17.37 16.82 -0.89
CA ASN A 125 -17.16 18.09 -1.59
C ASN A 125 -15.92 18.86 -1.11
N LEU A 126 -15.06 18.25 -0.27
CA LEU A 126 -13.86 18.86 0.32
C LEU A 126 -14.12 20.15 1.12
N GLN A 127 -15.36 20.37 1.56
CA GLN A 127 -15.67 21.41 2.55
C GLN A 127 -15.16 20.95 3.92
N ILE A 128 -15.46 19.69 4.26
CA ILE A 128 -14.80 19.00 5.37
C ILE A 128 -13.61 18.24 4.80
N ILE A 129 -12.42 18.53 5.31
CA ILE A 129 -11.22 17.74 5.01
C ILE A 129 -10.85 17.00 6.28
N GLY A 130 -10.87 15.68 6.18
CA GLY A 130 -10.82 14.78 7.33
C GLY A 130 -9.53 13.98 7.40
N THR A 131 -9.12 13.59 8.61
CA THR A 131 -8.04 12.62 8.84
C THR A 131 -8.44 11.60 9.90
N TYR A 132 -7.60 10.59 10.14
CA TYR A 132 -7.84 9.52 11.12
C TYR A 132 -6.77 9.53 12.22
N ALA A 133 -7.13 10.02 13.39
CA ALA A 133 -6.24 10.24 14.53
C ALA A 133 -6.35 9.11 15.56
N GLN A 134 -5.60 8.03 15.32
CA GLN A 134 -5.51 6.87 16.22
C GLN A 134 -4.24 6.91 17.07
N THR A 135 -3.08 6.85 16.42
CA THR A 135 -1.76 6.74 17.05
C THR A 135 -1.48 7.90 17.98
N GLU A 136 -0.90 7.60 19.13
CA GLU A 136 -0.41 8.56 20.12
C GLU A 136 1.10 8.47 20.24
N MET A 137 1.73 9.53 20.75
CA MET A 137 3.17 9.57 20.97
C MET A 137 3.66 8.39 21.84
N GLY A 138 2.90 8.00 22.86
CA GLY A 138 3.22 6.85 23.73
C GLY A 138 2.76 5.49 23.18
N HIS A 139 1.84 5.46 22.22
CA HIS A 139 1.12 4.24 21.83
C HIS A 139 0.80 4.18 20.34
N GLY A 140 1.52 3.31 19.60
CA GLY A 140 1.19 2.90 18.23
C GLY A 140 0.60 1.49 18.17
N THR A 141 1.42 0.49 18.49
CA THR A 141 1.02 -0.93 18.42
C THR A 141 -0.04 -1.30 19.46
N HIS A 142 0.14 -0.87 20.71
CA HIS A 142 -0.72 -1.28 21.82
C HIS A 142 -1.93 -0.34 21.99
N ILE A 143 -2.79 -0.30 20.98
CA ILE A 143 -3.92 0.62 20.90
C ILE A 143 -4.88 0.57 22.11
N ARG A 144 -5.01 -0.59 22.77
CA ARG A 144 -5.87 -0.72 23.97
C ARG A 144 -5.48 0.21 25.11
N ARG A 145 -4.24 0.72 25.13
CA ARG A 145 -3.73 1.65 26.13
C ARG A 145 -3.67 3.10 25.68
N LEU A 146 -4.25 3.45 24.53
CA LEU A 146 -4.40 4.85 24.16
C LEU A 146 -5.01 5.64 25.33
N GLU A 147 -4.47 6.81 25.58
CA GLU A 147 -4.69 7.63 26.77
C GLU A 147 -5.73 8.73 26.51
N THR A 148 -5.95 9.11 25.25
CA THR A 148 -7.01 10.09 24.90
C THR A 148 -8.35 9.59 25.41
N THR A 149 -9.07 10.42 26.17
CA THR A 149 -10.37 10.07 26.72
C THR A 149 -11.49 10.82 26.01
N ALA A 150 -12.68 10.23 25.99
CA ALA A 150 -13.93 10.86 25.59
C ALA A 150 -14.97 10.57 26.68
N THR A 151 -15.21 11.54 27.55
CA THR A 151 -16.10 11.40 28.71
C THR A 151 -17.46 11.99 28.40
N TYR A 152 -18.52 11.17 28.50
CA TYR A 152 -19.88 11.61 28.24
C TYR A 152 -20.42 12.47 29.39
N ASP A 153 -20.99 13.61 29.05
CA ASP A 153 -21.67 14.55 29.94
C ASP A 153 -23.19 14.51 29.66
N PRO A 154 -24.00 13.81 30.48
CA PRO A 154 -25.44 13.70 30.26
C PRO A 154 -26.18 15.04 30.36
N SER A 155 -25.61 16.04 31.05
CA SER A 155 -26.28 17.32 31.28
C SER A 155 -26.34 18.17 30.01
N THR A 156 -25.30 18.09 29.17
CA THR A 156 -25.22 18.79 27.90
C THR A 156 -25.38 17.88 26.68
N GLN A 157 -25.43 16.56 26.89
CA GLN A 157 -25.43 15.53 25.83
C GLN A 157 -24.23 15.70 24.88
N GLU A 158 -23.05 15.82 25.48
CA GLU A 158 -21.78 16.01 24.78
C GLU A 158 -20.73 15.00 25.25
N PHE A 159 -19.70 14.81 24.43
CA PHE A 159 -18.45 14.19 24.85
C PHE A 159 -17.40 15.27 25.11
N VAL A 160 -16.69 15.14 26.23
CA VAL A 160 -15.50 15.93 26.56
C VAL A 160 -14.27 15.12 26.19
N LEU A 161 -13.56 15.53 25.15
CA LEU A 161 -12.32 14.90 24.72
C LEU A 161 -11.11 15.57 25.35
N ASN A 162 -10.18 14.76 25.85
CA ASN A 162 -8.99 15.25 26.53
C ASN A 162 -7.75 14.41 26.23
N SER A 163 -6.61 15.08 26.08
CA SER A 163 -5.26 14.51 26.01
C SER A 163 -4.56 14.73 27.37
N PRO A 164 -4.68 13.79 28.33
CA PRO A 164 -4.27 14.01 29.73
C PRO A 164 -2.76 14.19 29.91
N THR A 165 -1.95 13.66 28.99
CA THR A 165 -0.49 13.60 29.09
C THR A 165 0.16 14.01 27.77
N VAL A 166 1.45 14.29 27.78
CA VAL A 166 2.22 14.51 26.53
C VAL A 166 2.21 13.24 25.67
N THR A 167 2.28 12.06 26.29
CA THR A 167 2.24 10.77 25.58
C THR A 167 0.89 10.50 24.91
N SER A 168 -0.20 11.07 25.42
CA SER A 168 -1.54 10.99 24.83
C SER A 168 -1.77 11.87 23.59
N ILE A 169 -0.83 12.76 23.26
CA ILE A 169 -0.93 13.61 22.06
C ILE A 169 -0.97 12.68 20.84
N LYS A 170 -1.99 12.84 19.99
CA LYS A 170 -2.08 12.10 18.74
C LYS A 170 -0.87 12.45 17.89
N TRP A 171 -0.27 11.46 17.22
CA TRP A 171 0.99 11.62 16.53
C TRP A 171 1.06 10.72 15.30
N TRP A 172 1.51 11.28 14.16
CA TRP A 172 1.61 10.68 12.82
C TRP A 172 0.42 10.78 11.84
N PRO A 173 -0.84 11.10 12.18
CA PRO A 173 -1.91 11.13 11.17
C PRO A 173 -1.56 12.07 10.00
N GLY A 174 -1.54 11.54 8.77
CA GLY A 174 -1.35 12.32 7.55
C GLY A 174 -2.51 13.30 7.33
N GLY A 175 -2.23 14.50 6.83
CA GLY A 175 -3.23 15.56 6.69
C GLY A 175 -3.54 16.31 7.99
N LEU A 176 -3.16 15.80 9.16
CA LEU A 176 -3.52 16.42 10.44
C LEU A 176 -2.75 17.73 10.69
N GLY A 177 -1.53 17.85 10.19
CA GLY A 177 -0.64 18.95 10.54
C GLY A 177 -1.20 20.31 10.11
N LYS A 178 -1.71 20.41 8.89
CA LYS A 178 -2.13 21.64 8.22
C LYS A 178 -3.35 21.49 7.31
N THR A 179 -3.63 20.29 6.80
CA THR A 179 -4.63 20.09 5.73
C THR A 179 -6.05 19.91 6.28
N SER A 180 -6.25 19.03 7.26
CA SER A 180 -7.57 18.65 7.74
C SER A 180 -8.17 19.68 8.70
N ASN A 181 -9.47 19.93 8.53
CA ASN A 181 -10.29 20.72 9.47
C ASN A 181 -11.15 19.83 10.39
N HIS A 182 -11.26 18.53 10.10
CA HIS A 182 -11.88 17.52 10.97
C HIS A 182 -10.94 16.32 11.17
N ALA A 183 -11.08 15.63 12.30
CA ALA A 183 -10.41 14.36 12.55
C ALA A 183 -11.37 13.35 13.15
N ILE A 184 -11.34 12.10 12.67
CA ILE A 184 -11.89 10.98 13.44
C ILE A 184 -10.85 10.62 14.50
N VAL A 185 -11.13 10.94 15.76
CA VAL A 185 -10.26 10.67 16.91
C VAL A 185 -10.68 9.36 17.56
N LEU A 186 -9.72 8.44 17.74
CA LEU A 186 -9.93 7.23 18.52
C LEU A 186 -9.60 7.50 20.00
N ALA A 187 -10.58 7.33 20.89
CA ALA A 187 -10.45 7.66 22.30
C ALA A 187 -11.12 6.60 23.21
N GLN A 188 -10.68 6.51 24.45
CA GLN A 188 -11.31 5.69 25.49
C GLN A 188 -12.65 6.32 25.88
N LEU A 189 -13.74 5.63 25.59
CA LEU A 189 -15.10 6.07 25.93
C LEU A 189 -15.36 5.87 27.42
N TYR A 190 -15.71 6.95 28.11
CA TYR A 190 -16.21 6.93 29.48
C TYR A 190 -17.66 7.39 29.52
N THR A 191 -18.54 6.60 30.12
CA THR A 191 -19.91 7.03 30.45
C THR A 191 -20.33 6.39 31.77
N GLN A 192 -21.10 7.11 32.59
CA GLN A 192 -21.54 6.66 33.92
C GLN A 192 -20.38 6.13 34.80
N GLY A 193 -19.21 6.79 34.72
CA GLY A 193 -18.01 6.43 35.50
C GLY A 193 -17.28 5.16 35.02
N LYS A 194 -17.70 4.54 33.91
CA LYS A 194 -17.11 3.30 33.39
C LYS A 194 -16.44 3.52 32.03
N CYS A 195 -15.27 2.90 31.85
CA CYS A 195 -14.57 2.84 30.57
C CYS A 195 -15.13 1.69 29.71
N HIS A 196 -15.50 2.00 28.47
CA HIS A 196 -16.04 1.06 27.48
C HIS A 196 -15.05 0.75 26.35
N GLY A 197 -13.81 1.22 26.45
CA GLY A 197 -12.76 1.00 25.48
C GLY A 197 -12.82 1.98 24.31
N LEU A 198 -12.08 1.66 23.25
CA LEU A 198 -11.86 2.54 22.10
C LEU A 198 -13.11 2.74 21.25
N HIS A 199 -13.44 4.01 21.02
CA HIS A 199 -14.50 4.44 20.11
C HIS A 199 -14.02 5.60 19.25
N ALA A 200 -14.68 5.78 18.10
CA ALA A 200 -14.34 6.78 17.10
C ALA A 200 -15.28 7.99 17.20
N PHE A 201 -14.70 9.18 17.20
CA PHE A 201 -15.41 10.45 17.37
C PHE A 201 -15.00 11.44 16.28
N ILE A 202 -15.96 12.07 15.61
CA ILE A 202 -15.69 13.14 14.65
C ILE A 202 -15.46 14.45 15.42
N VAL A 203 -14.24 14.97 15.38
CA VAL A 203 -13.84 16.18 16.09
C VAL A 203 -13.52 17.27 15.06
N PRO A 204 -14.27 18.39 15.02
CA PRO A 204 -13.84 19.59 14.31
C PRO A 204 -12.56 20.10 14.98
N ILE A 205 -11.48 20.25 14.20
CA ILE A 205 -10.17 20.69 14.71
C ILE A 205 -9.79 22.09 14.27
N ARG A 206 -10.41 22.60 13.20
CA ARG A 206 -10.19 23.95 12.68
C ARG A 206 -11.53 24.60 12.29
N SER A 207 -11.56 25.92 12.33
CA SER A 207 -12.67 26.70 11.78
C SER A 207 -12.82 26.42 10.29
N MET A 208 -14.06 26.19 9.84
CA MET A 208 -14.40 26.00 8.43
C MET A 208 -14.20 27.28 7.60
N GLU A 209 -14.16 28.46 8.23
CA GLU A 209 -14.02 29.75 7.57
C GLU A 209 -12.56 30.20 7.48
N THR A 210 -11.82 30.07 8.59
CA THR A 210 -10.48 30.66 8.72
C THR A 210 -9.36 29.62 8.77
N HIS A 211 -9.71 28.34 8.90
CA HIS A 211 -8.79 27.21 9.09
C HIS A 211 -7.90 27.31 10.34
N GLN A 212 -8.18 28.28 11.22
CA GLN A 212 -7.50 28.44 12.51
C GLN A 212 -7.93 27.30 13.47
N PRO A 213 -7.03 26.79 14.31
CA PRO A 213 -7.39 25.83 15.35
C PRO A 213 -8.53 26.35 16.22
N LEU A 214 -9.50 25.48 16.53
CA LEU A 214 -10.60 25.84 17.43
C LEU A 214 -10.13 25.92 18.90
N PRO A 215 -10.89 26.58 19.81
CA PRO A 215 -10.54 26.63 21.22
C PRO A 215 -10.30 25.25 21.84
N GLY A 216 -9.27 25.12 22.69
CA GLY A 216 -8.88 23.85 23.30
C GLY A 216 -8.09 22.91 22.38
N ILE A 217 -7.82 23.31 21.13
CA ILE A 217 -7.13 22.46 20.15
C ILE A 217 -5.73 22.99 19.86
N THR A 218 -4.74 22.13 20.06
CA THR A 218 -3.35 22.39 19.63
C THR A 218 -2.96 21.39 18.56
N VAL A 219 -2.67 21.87 17.35
CA VAL A 219 -2.39 21.03 16.17
C VAL A 219 -1.24 21.61 15.35
N GLY A 220 -0.40 20.75 14.78
CA GLY A 220 0.73 21.17 13.97
C GLY A 220 1.45 20.00 13.30
N ASP A 221 2.45 20.32 12.48
CA ASP A 221 3.28 19.36 11.76
C ASP A 221 4.37 18.76 12.69
N ILE A 222 4.71 17.47 12.50
CA ILE A 222 5.71 16.78 13.35
C ILE A 222 7.15 17.01 12.90
N GLY A 223 7.38 17.67 11.77
CA GLY A 223 8.69 17.96 11.21
C GLY A 223 9.13 17.02 10.08
N PRO A 224 10.38 17.18 9.62
CA PRO A 224 10.95 16.40 8.53
C PRO A 224 11.09 14.91 8.91
N LYS A 225 10.98 14.06 7.91
CA LYS A 225 10.96 12.60 8.03
C LYS A 225 11.97 11.99 7.05
N PHE A 226 12.06 10.67 6.97
CA PHE A 226 12.93 10.01 6.00
C PHE A 226 12.41 10.13 4.54
N GLY A 227 11.09 10.19 4.38
CA GLY A 227 10.36 10.48 3.15
C GLY A 227 9.01 11.11 3.53
N PHE A 228 7.99 11.08 2.65
CA PHE A 228 6.70 11.73 2.91
C PHE A 228 6.84 13.26 3.15
N ASP A 229 7.68 13.93 2.37
CA ASP A 229 7.90 15.38 2.51
C ASP A 229 6.63 16.18 2.15
N GLU A 230 5.80 15.62 1.27
CA GLU A 230 4.54 16.22 0.80
C GLU A 230 3.35 15.97 1.73
N VAL A 231 3.51 15.12 2.75
CA VAL A 231 2.46 14.80 3.72
C VAL A 231 2.75 15.46 5.06
N ASP A 232 1.81 16.30 5.47
CA ASP A 232 1.79 17.01 6.74
C ASP A 232 1.31 16.09 7.88
N ASN A 233 2.09 15.04 8.16
CA ASN A 233 1.89 14.20 9.33
C ASN A 233 1.86 15.09 10.58
N GLY A 234 0.75 15.04 11.31
CA GLY A 234 0.49 16.00 12.37
C GLY A 234 0.54 15.42 13.78
N TYR A 235 0.53 16.35 14.73
CA TYR A 235 0.18 16.09 16.12
C TYR A 235 -1.14 16.79 16.50
N LEU A 236 -1.88 16.24 17.45
CA LEU A 236 -3.11 16.83 17.98
C LEU A 236 -3.22 16.61 19.50
N LYS A 237 -3.32 17.72 20.23
CA LYS A 237 -3.64 17.75 21.67
C LYS A 237 -5.01 18.39 21.85
N LEU A 238 -5.85 17.74 22.65
CA LEU A 238 -7.20 18.18 22.99
C LEU A 238 -7.22 18.57 24.47
N ASP A 239 -7.65 19.80 24.77
CA ASP A 239 -7.85 20.30 26.13
C ASP A 239 -9.35 20.47 26.39
N ASN A 240 -9.95 19.44 27.00
CA ASN A 240 -11.36 19.39 27.38
C ASN A 240 -12.34 19.86 26.27
N VAL A 241 -12.09 19.41 25.03
CA VAL A 241 -12.85 19.80 23.84
C VAL A 241 -14.22 19.13 23.86
N ARG A 242 -15.29 19.94 23.80
CA ARG A 242 -16.67 19.45 23.78
C ARG A 242 -17.14 19.22 22.35
N ILE A 243 -17.75 18.06 22.11
CA ILE A 243 -18.44 17.73 20.85
C ILE A 243 -19.83 17.16 21.15
N PRO A 244 -20.82 17.37 20.26
CA PRO A 244 -22.15 16.75 20.42
C PRO A 244 -22.07 15.23 20.52
N ARG A 245 -23.02 14.62 21.24
CA ARG A 245 -23.16 13.16 21.32
C ARG A 245 -23.16 12.49 19.94
N ASP A 246 -23.85 13.09 18.98
CA ASP A 246 -24.02 12.56 17.63
C ASP A 246 -22.73 12.60 16.79
N ASN A 247 -21.61 13.11 17.33
CA ASN A 247 -20.30 13.01 16.70
C ASN A 247 -19.58 11.67 16.98
N MET A 248 -20.04 10.86 17.94
CA MET A 248 -19.56 9.48 18.12
C MET A 248 -20.10 8.59 17.02
N LEU A 249 -19.28 7.80 16.32
CA LEU A 249 -19.76 6.91 15.25
C LEU A 249 -20.59 5.76 15.81
N MET A 250 -21.91 5.79 15.59
CA MET A 250 -22.89 4.98 16.34
C MET A 250 -23.57 3.84 15.57
N LYS A 251 -23.01 3.39 14.44
CA LYS A 251 -23.62 2.27 13.68
C LYS A 251 -23.61 0.96 14.46
N TYR A 252 -22.53 0.68 15.19
CA TYR A 252 -22.34 -0.58 15.91
C TYR A 252 -22.48 -0.46 17.42
N ALA A 253 -21.81 0.52 18.04
CA ALA A 253 -21.92 0.82 19.47
C ALA A 253 -22.65 2.16 19.65
N LYS A 254 -23.42 2.32 20.74
CA LYS A 254 -24.20 3.56 20.96
C LYS A 254 -24.06 4.05 22.39
N VAL A 255 -24.27 5.36 22.58
CA VAL A 255 -24.50 5.98 23.89
C VAL A 255 -25.82 6.72 23.80
N GLU A 256 -26.81 6.27 24.57
CA GLU A 256 -28.12 6.89 24.64
C GLU A 256 -28.06 8.26 25.35
N PRO A 257 -29.08 9.13 25.23
CA PRO A 257 -29.02 10.48 25.78
C PRO A 257 -28.78 10.51 27.31
N ASP A 258 -29.27 9.50 28.02
CA ASP A 258 -29.09 9.29 29.46
C ASP A 258 -27.69 8.73 29.84
N GLY A 259 -26.84 8.46 28.85
CA GLY A 259 -25.52 7.88 29.02
C GLY A 259 -25.47 6.35 29.01
N THR A 260 -26.59 5.67 28.77
CA THR A 260 -26.63 4.21 28.68
C THR A 260 -25.82 3.72 27.46
N TYR A 261 -24.83 2.86 27.69
CA TYR A 261 -24.00 2.28 26.63
C TYR A 261 -24.62 1.01 26.03
N VAL A 262 -24.74 0.97 24.70
CA VAL A 262 -25.17 -0.19 23.93
C VAL A 262 -23.97 -0.77 23.18
N LYS A 263 -23.61 -2.01 23.53
CA LYS A 263 -22.45 -2.72 22.96
C LYS A 263 -22.66 -3.11 21.49
N PRO A 264 -21.58 -3.21 20.69
CA PRO A 264 -21.66 -3.72 19.34
C PRO A 264 -21.95 -5.22 19.28
N PRO A 265 -22.45 -5.74 18.14
CA PRO A 265 -22.59 -7.18 17.91
C PRO A 265 -21.26 -7.93 18.00
N SER A 266 -20.16 -7.27 17.64
CA SER A 266 -18.80 -7.80 17.69
C SER A 266 -17.79 -6.68 17.92
N ASP A 267 -16.90 -6.86 18.90
CA ASP A 267 -15.82 -5.92 19.22
C ASP A 267 -14.82 -5.73 18.06
N LYS A 268 -14.86 -6.62 17.06
CA LYS A 268 -13.97 -6.60 15.89
C LYS A 268 -14.35 -5.53 14.87
N LEU A 269 -15.60 -5.04 14.90
CA LEU A 269 -16.12 -4.11 13.88
C LEU A 269 -15.48 -2.73 13.94
N THR A 270 -15.05 -2.29 15.12
CA THR A 270 -14.29 -1.04 15.31
C THR A 270 -12.99 -1.02 14.48
N TYR A 271 -12.45 -2.19 14.15
CA TYR A 271 -11.21 -2.34 13.37
C TYR A 271 -11.43 -2.52 11.86
N GLY A 272 -12.67 -2.48 11.36
CA GLY A 272 -12.99 -2.78 9.97
C GLY A 272 -12.19 -1.96 8.96
N THR A 273 -12.08 -0.65 9.18
CA THR A 273 -11.31 0.24 8.28
C THR A 273 -9.81 -0.11 8.27
N MET A 274 -9.24 -0.50 9.41
CA MET A 274 -7.84 -0.91 9.48
C MET A 274 -7.57 -2.19 8.65
N VAL A 275 -8.50 -3.15 8.71
CA VAL A 275 -8.41 -4.37 7.90
C VAL A 275 -8.48 -4.06 6.40
N PHE A 276 -9.30 -3.08 6.00
CA PHE A 276 -9.35 -2.60 4.62
C PHE A 276 -7.99 -2.08 4.14
N ILE A 277 -7.39 -1.14 4.86
CA ILE A 277 -6.08 -0.58 4.49
C ILE A 277 -5.02 -1.68 4.40
N ARG A 278 -4.98 -2.57 5.39
CA ARG A 278 -4.01 -3.67 5.41
C ARG A 278 -4.10 -4.56 4.16
N SER A 279 -5.31 -4.81 3.64
CA SER A 279 -5.50 -5.59 2.41
C SER A 279 -4.89 -4.88 1.18
N MET A 280 -4.92 -3.54 1.15
CA MET A 280 -4.39 -2.75 0.05
C MET A 280 -2.86 -2.67 0.05
N ILE A 281 -2.21 -2.69 1.21
CA ILE A 281 -0.74 -2.56 1.31
C ILE A 281 -0.01 -3.69 0.58
N VAL A 282 -0.60 -4.88 0.50
CA VAL A 282 -0.04 -6.00 -0.27
C VAL A 282 0.06 -5.63 -1.75
N GLY A 283 -0.96 -4.96 -2.29
CA GLY A 283 -0.93 -4.40 -3.64
C GLY A 283 0.12 -3.30 -3.81
N GLU A 284 0.29 -2.44 -2.81
CA GLU A 284 1.35 -1.41 -2.82
C GLU A 284 2.76 -2.02 -2.81
N SER A 285 2.96 -3.14 -2.11
CA SER A 285 4.21 -3.91 -2.14
C SER A 285 4.52 -4.41 -3.55
N ALA A 286 3.53 -4.98 -4.22
CA ALA A 286 3.67 -5.43 -5.61
C ALA A 286 4.03 -4.28 -6.56
N LYS A 287 3.33 -3.14 -6.43
CA LYS A 287 3.54 -1.95 -7.28
C LYS A 287 4.93 -1.33 -7.07
N ALA A 288 5.35 -1.15 -5.82
CA ALA A 288 6.66 -0.56 -5.52
C ALA A 288 7.80 -1.44 -6.04
N LEU A 289 7.67 -2.77 -5.88
CA LEU A 289 8.63 -3.72 -6.40
C LEU A 289 8.63 -3.77 -7.94
N ALA A 290 7.46 -3.73 -8.57
CA ALA A 290 7.32 -3.71 -10.01
C ALA A 290 7.98 -2.46 -10.61
N LYS A 291 7.68 -1.26 -10.10
CA LYS A 291 8.34 -0.01 -10.54
C LYS A 291 9.87 -0.09 -10.40
N SER A 292 10.34 -0.54 -9.24
CA SER A 292 11.78 -0.65 -8.98
C SER A 292 12.47 -1.65 -9.91
N SER A 293 11.80 -2.78 -10.18
CA SER A 293 12.27 -3.80 -11.12
C SER A 293 12.28 -3.26 -12.55
N THR A 294 11.25 -2.52 -12.98
CA THR A 294 11.21 -1.86 -14.29
C THR A 294 12.40 -0.93 -14.49
N ILE A 295 12.67 -0.06 -13.52
CA ILE A 295 13.79 0.88 -13.59
C ILE A 295 15.11 0.12 -13.70
N ALA A 296 15.36 -0.84 -12.79
CA ALA A 296 16.64 -1.54 -12.74
C ALA A 296 16.87 -2.47 -13.94
N ILE A 297 15.85 -3.15 -14.44
CA ILE A 297 15.96 -4.06 -15.59
C ILE A 297 16.12 -3.30 -16.90
N ARG A 298 15.30 -2.25 -17.15
CA ARG A 298 15.49 -1.39 -18.33
C ARG A 298 16.88 -0.75 -18.32
N TYR A 299 17.31 -0.20 -17.19
CA TYR A 299 18.65 0.36 -17.05
C TYR A 299 19.75 -0.67 -17.29
N SER A 300 19.58 -1.90 -16.79
CA SER A 300 20.56 -2.97 -16.99
C SER A 300 20.67 -3.43 -18.45
N ALA A 301 19.60 -3.29 -19.24
CA ALA A 301 19.62 -3.54 -20.67
C ALA A 301 20.29 -2.41 -21.47
N VAL A 302 20.30 -1.18 -20.97
CA VAL A 302 20.94 -0.03 -21.64
C VAL A 302 22.41 0.13 -21.23
N ARG A 303 22.72 -0.14 -19.96
CA ARG A 303 24.05 0.08 -19.40
C ARG A 303 25.02 -1.00 -19.91
N HIS A 304 26.10 -0.57 -20.54
CA HIS A 304 27.24 -1.42 -20.88
C HIS A 304 28.38 -1.09 -19.91
N GLN A 305 29.04 -2.11 -19.35
CA GLN A 305 30.17 -1.90 -18.43
C GLN A 305 31.04 -3.17 -18.30
N SER A 306 32.34 -2.97 -18.14
CA SER A 306 33.35 -4.03 -17.90
C SER A 306 33.46 -5.00 -19.07
N GLU A 307 34.10 -6.16 -18.87
CA GLU A 307 34.36 -7.11 -19.94
C GLU A 307 33.97 -8.53 -19.50
N LEU A 308 33.17 -9.22 -20.32
CA LEU A 308 32.91 -10.66 -20.16
C LEU A 308 34.01 -11.50 -20.81
N ARG A 309 34.49 -11.04 -21.96
CA ARG A 309 35.52 -11.71 -22.76
C ARG A 309 36.54 -10.66 -23.19
N PRO A 310 37.85 -10.89 -22.97
CA PRO A 310 38.88 -9.94 -23.36
C PRO A 310 38.81 -9.60 -24.86
N GLY A 311 38.79 -8.30 -25.18
CA GLY A 311 38.79 -7.81 -26.56
C GLY A 311 37.41 -7.73 -27.24
N GLU A 312 36.32 -8.13 -26.59
CA GLU A 312 34.95 -7.85 -27.03
C GLU A 312 34.48 -6.49 -26.48
N PRO A 313 33.52 -5.79 -27.14
CA PRO A 313 32.91 -4.59 -26.59
C PRO A 313 32.28 -4.84 -25.21
N GLU A 314 32.23 -3.80 -24.37
CA GLU A 314 31.57 -3.90 -23.05
C GLU A 314 30.14 -4.42 -23.24
N PRO A 315 29.75 -5.54 -22.59
CA PRO A 315 28.42 -6.11 -22.76
C PRO A 315 27.38 -5.35 -21.94
N GLN A 316 26.10 -5.57 -22.23
CA GLN A 316 25.01 -5.10 -21.37
C GLN A 316 25.21 -5.67 -19.96
N VAL A 317 25.05 -4.87 -18.92
CA VAL A 317 25.24 -5.38 -17.54
C VAL A 317 24.22 -6.46 -17.20
N LEU A 318 23.09 -6.52 -17.90
CA LEU A 318 22.10 -7.60 -17.80
C LEU A 318 22.61 -8.97 -18.32
N ASP A 319 23.72 -9.02 -19.04
CA ASP A 319 24.32 -10.28 -19.53
C ASP A 319 25.12 -11.01 -18.43
N TYR A 320 25.55 -10.30 -17.39
CA TYR A 320 26.21 -10.94 -16.26
C TYR A 320 25.20 -11.74 -15.43
N GLN A 321 25.49 -13.03 -15.21
CA GLN A 321 24.65 -13.92 -14.39
C GLN A 321 24.42 -13.36 -12.97
N ALA A 322 25.39 -12.65 -12.40
CA ALA A 322 25.24 -12.00 -11.10
C ALA A 322 24.20 -10.87 -11.12
N GLN A 323 24.08 -10.09 -12.19
CA GLN A 323 23.05 -9.06 -12.34
C GLN A 323 21.66 -9.69 -12.52
N GLN A 324 21.58 -10.76 -13.32
CA GLN A 324 20.34 -11.53 -13.49
C GLN A 324 19.87 -12.13 -12.17
N TYR A 325 20.78 -12.72 -11.38
CA TYR A 325 20.48 -13.30 -10.07
C TYR A 325 20.00 -12.25 -9.06
N LYS A 326 20.47 -11.00 -9.17
CA LYS A 326 19.97 -9.89 -8.35
C LYS A 326 18.55 -9.48 -8.73
N LEU A 327 18.21 -9.42 -10.02
CA LEU A 327 17.00 -8.74 -10.50
C LEU A 327 15.83 -9.69 -10.83
N PHE A 328 16.09 -10.84 -11.46
CA PHE A 328 15.00 -11.71 -11.94
C PHE A 328 14.19 -12.38 -10.81
N PRO A 329 14.79 -12.76 -9.67
CA PRO A 329 13.99 -13.21 -8.54
C PRO A 329 13.07 -12.11 -7.97
N LEU A 330 13.49 -10.85 -8.06
CA LEU A 330 12.69 -9.69 -7.63
C LEU A 330 11.53 -9.43 -8.59
N LEU A 331 11.78 -9.57 -9.90
CA LEU A 331 10.75 -9.54 -10.92
C LEU A 331 9.70 -10.64 -10.67
N ALA A 332 10.14 -11.87 -10.40
CA ALA A 332 9.25 -12.97 -10.07
C ALA A 332 8.42 -12.68 -8.80
N ALA A 333 9.04 -12.08 -7.77
CA ALA A 333 8.34 -11.64 -6.57
C ALA A 333 7.31 -10.53 -6.85
N ALA A 334 7.60 -9.58 -7.75
CA ALA A 334 6.64 -8.53 -8.14
C ALA A 334 5.35 -9.13 -8.73
N TYR A 335 5.46 -10.12 -9.61
CA TYR A 335 4.32 -10.86 -10.15
C TYR A 335 3.59 -11.66 -9.07
N ALA A 336 4.32 -12.39 -8.23
CA ALA A 336 3.74 -13.16 -7.13
C ALA A 336 2.92 -12.26 -6.19
N PHE A 337 3.48 -11.11 -5.80
CA PHE A 337 2.81 -10.14 -4.91
C PHE A 337 1.62 -9.47 -5.59
N THR A 338 1.64 -9.29 -6.91
CA THR A 338 0.48 -8.78 -7.66
C THR A 338 -0.71 -9.71 -7.54
N PHE A 339 -0.51 -11.01 -7.76
CA PHE A 339 -1.58 -12.01 -7.64
C PHE A 339 -2.08 -12.18 -6.20
N VAL A 340 -1.17 -12.11 -5.24
CA VAL A 340 -1.49 -12.09 -3.81
C VAL A 340 -2.31 -10.85 -3.44
N GLY A 341 -1.97 -9.67 -3.95
CA GLY A 341 -2.74 -8.44 -3.75
C GLY A 341 -4.15 -8.52 -4.34
N GLN A 342 -4.30 -9.10 -5.54
CA GLN A 342 -5.61 -9.36 -6.15
C GLN A 342 -6.46 -10.30 -5.29
N TYR A 343 -5.86 -11.39 -4.81
CA TYR A 343 -6.55 -12.33 -3.90
C TYR A 343 -7.00 -11.65 -2.60
N MET A 344 -6.14 -10.85 -1.97
CA MET A 344 -6.47 -10.10 -0.75
C MET A 344 -7.62 -9.12 -0.98
N SER A 345 -7.61 -8.40 -2.10
CA SER A 345 -8.70 -7.48 -2.47
C SER A 345 -10.03 -8.22 -2.64
N ASN A 346 -10.05 -9.32 -3.39
CA ASN A 346 -11.25 -10.12 -3.61
C ASN A 346 -11.79 -10.70 -2.30
N MET A 347 -10.91 -11.20 -1.43
CA MET A 347 -11.26 -11.71 -0.12
C MET A 347 -11.87 -10.63 0.77
N TYR A 348 -11.33 -9.42 0.76
CA TYR A 348 -11.87 -8.29 1.52
C TYR A 348 -13.30 -7.92 1.06
N HIS A 349 -13.53 -7.83 -0.26
CA HIS A 349 -14.84 -7.51 -0.80
C HIS A 349 -15.90 -8.56 -0.41
N ARG A 350 -15.53 -9.85 -0.47
CA ARG A 350 -16.40 -10.95 -0.02
C ARG A 350 -16.77 -10.80 1.45
N ILE A 351 -15.78 -10.68 2.33
CA ILE A 351 -16.01 -10.61 3.79
C ILE A 351 -16.80 -9.35 4.16
N THR A 352 -16.59 -8.23 3.49
CA THR A 352 -17.41 -7.01 3.69
C THR A 352 -18.86 -7.25 3.30
N GLY A 353 -19.12 -8.03 2.24
CA GLY A 353 -20.44 -8.49 1.86
C GLY A 353 -21.10 -9.35 2.94
N ASP A 354 -20.35 -10.30 3.50
CA ASP A 354 -20.80 -11.21 4.56
C ASP A 354 -21.16 -10.43 5.85
N ILE A 355 -20.32 -9.45 6.24
CA ILE A 355 -20.56 -8.55 7.38
C ILE A 355 -21.86 -7.75 7.21
N ASN A 356 -22.13 -7.25 6.00
CA ASN A 356 -23.36 -6.52 5.71
C ASN A 356 -24.61 -7.40 5.79
N GLN A 357 -24.45 -8.72 5.68
CA GLN A 357 -25.51 -9.72 5.86
C GLN A 357 -25.60 -10.23 7.31
N GLY A 358 -24.74 -9.74 8.21
CA GLY A 358 -24.72 -10.12 9.63
C GLY A 358 -23.84 -11.34 9.95
N ASP A 359 -23.02 -11.81 9.00
CA ASP A 359 -22.03 -12.85 9.26
C ASP A 359 -20.67 -12.22 9.65
N PHE A 360 -20.22 -12.54 10.86
CA PHE A 360 -18.96 -12.06 11.44
C PHE A 360 -17.95 -13.20 11.71
N SER A 361 -18.19 -14.37 11.11
CA SER A 361 -17.43 -15.61 11.36
C SER A 361 -16.02 -15.58 10.77
N GLU A 362 -15.87 -15.02 9.57
CA GLU A 362 -14.59 -14.89 8.87
C GLU A 362 -14.05 -13.46 9.00
N LEU A 363 -12.81 -13.33 9.46
CA LEU A 363 -12.07 -12.08 9.38
C LEU A 363 -10.93 -12.23 8.37
N PRO A 364 -10.62 -11.19 7.58
CA PRO A 364 -9.51 -11.24 6.65
C PRO A 364 -8.19 -11.42 7.42
N GLU A 365 -7.49 -12.51 7.16
CA GLU A 365 -6.09 -12.65 7.51
C GLU A 365 -5.26 -11.89 6.47
N VAL A 366 -4.48 -10.92 6.92
CA VAL A 366 -3.63 -10.16 6.00
C VAL A 366 -2.24 -10.79 6.00
N MET A 367 -1.75 -11.12 4.80
CA MET A 367 -0.36 -11.54 4.59
C MET A 367 0.58 -10.36 4.77
N GLN A 368 1.65 -10.56 5.56
CA GLN A 368 2.55 -9.46 5.96
C GLN A 368 4.00 -9.65 5.48
N ASP A 369 4.35 -10.85 5.01
CA ASP A 369 5.71 -11.18 4.57
C ASP A 369 6.14 -10.40 3.31
N THR A 370 5.15 -10.01 2.49
CA THR A 370 5.36 -9.25 1.26
C THR A 370 6.01 -7.89 1.50
N LYS A 371 5.70 -7.22 2.63
CA LYS A 371 6.25 -5.90 2.97
C LYS A 371 7.74 -5.95 3.28
N ARG A 372 8.14 -6.89 4.15
CA ARG A 372 9.53 -7.09 4.57
C ARG A 372 10.41 -7.44 3.38
N THR A 373 9.93 -8.33 2.53
CA THR A 373 10.67 -8.69 1.31
C THR A 373 10.80 -7.47 0.39
N THR A 374 9.73 -6.72 0.16
CA THR A 374 9.73 -5.62 -0.82
C THR A 374 10.75 -4.53 -0.52
N PHE A 375 10.89 -4.03 0.71
CA PHE A 375 11.82 -2.92 0.98
C PHE A 375 13.28 -3.31 0.73
N ILE A 376 13.66 -4.55 1.08
CA ILE A 376 14.99 -5.11 0.79
C ILE A 376 15.20 -5.16 -0.73
N CYS A 377 14.21 -5.63 -1.46
CA CYS A 377 14.29 -5.79 -2.90
C CYS A 377 14.39 -4.45 -3.64
N ILE A 378 13.70 -3.40 -3.20
CA ILE A 378 13.83 -2.04 -3.76
C ILE A 378 15.29 -1.56 -3.64
N GLU A 379 15.91 -1.78 -2.47
CA GLU A 379 17.30 -1.38 -2.24
C GLU A 379 18.30 -2.21 -3.07
N VAL A 380 18.00 -3.49 -3.32
CA VAL A 380 18.78 -4.31 -4.28
C VAL A 380 18.66 -3.74 -5.70
N CYS A 381 17.47 -3.31 -6.14
CA CYS A 381 17.30 -2.63 -7.43
C CYS A 381 18.13 -1.33 -7.50
N ARG A 382 18.12 -0.53 -6.43
CA ARG A 382 18.93 0.70 -6.31
C ARG A 382 20.42 0.42 -6.46
N MET A 383 20.95 -0.52 -5.67
CA MET A 383 22.36 -0.92 -5.73
C MET A 383 22.74 -1.54 -7.09
N SER A 384 21.81 -2.23 -7.74
CA SER A 384 22.03 -2.84 -9.06
C SER A 384 22.17 -1.80 -10.19
N CYS A 385 21.80 -0.54 -9.94
CA CYS A 385 22.02 0.59 -10.85
C CYS A 385 23.34 1.34 -10.59
N GLY A 386 24.19 0.85 -9.68
CA GLY A 386 25.46 1.48 -9.34
C GLY A 386 25.31 2.89 -8.80
N GLY A 387 26.29 3.77 -9.08
CA GLY A 387 26.28 5.16 -8.62
C GLY A 387 25.05 5.95 -9.09
N HIS A 388 24.56 5.69 -10.31
CA HIS A 388 23.39 6.38 -10.84
C HIS A 388 22.10 6.05 -10.08
N GLY A 389 22.02 4.84 -9.49
CA GLY A 389 20.92 4.46 -8.61
C GLY A 389 20.85 5.27 -7.30
N TYR A 390 21.95 5.91 -6.88
CA TYR A 390 21.95 6.77 -5.70
C TYR A 390 21.35 8.16 -5.99
N SER A 391 21.35 8.60 -7.24
CA SER A 391 20.74 9.86 -7.65
C SER A 391 19.21 9.77 -7.65
N ARG A 392 18.54 10.85 -7.24
CA ARG A 392 17.07 10.98 -7.37
C ARG A 392 16.58 10.93 -8.82
N CYS A 393 17.44 11.12 -9.82
CA CYS A 393 17.08 10.91 -11.22
C CYS A 393 16.69 9.45 -11.53
N SER A 394 17.06 8.50 -10.67
CA SER A 394 16.64 7.11 -10.77
C SER A 394 15.25 6.84 -10.20
N SER A 395 14.69 7.75 -9.39
CA SER A 395 13.45 7.55 -8.59
C SER A 395 13.54 6.45 -7.51
N LEU A 396 14.55 5.57 -7.54
CA LEU A 396 14.68 4.45 -6.59
C LEU A 396 14.80 4.90 -5.12
N PRO A 397 15.55 5.97 -4.78
CA PRO A 397 15.54 6.50 -3.41
C PRO A 397 14.14 6.94 -2.96
N ASP A 398 13.41 7.64 -3.82
CA ASP A 398 12.08 8.19 -3.51
C ASP A 398 11.05 7.06 -3.33
N ILE A 399 11.11 6.03 -4.18
CA ILE A 399 10.29 4.82 -4.04
C ILE A 399 10.61 4.10 -2.72
N TYR A 400 11.89 3.98 -2.36
CA TYR A 400 12.32 3.31 -1.13
C TYR A 400 11.83 4.04 0.13
N VAL A 401 12.09 5.33 0.24
CA VAL A 401 11.73 6.11 1.45
C VAL A 401 10.21 6.24 1.62
N THR A 402 9.46 6.22 0.51
CA THR A 402 8.00 6.20 0.55
C THR A 402 7.49 4.82 0.97
N PHE A 403 8.03 3.74 0.39
CA PHE A 403 7.55 2.40 0.67
C PHE A 403 7.91 1.91 2.08
N THR A 404 9.11 2.24 2.60
CA THR A 404 9.61 1.65 3.85
C THR A 404 8.73 1.92 5.07
N ALA A 405 7.94 3.00 5.07
CA ALA A 405 6.99 3.31 6.13
C ALA A 405 5.90 2.24 6.29
N THR A 406 5.54 1.53 5.21
CA THR A 406 4.53 0.44 5.20
C THR A 406 4.86 -0.72 6.13
N CYS A 407 6.14 -0.90 6.46
CA CYS A 407 6.64 -1.92 7.39
C CYS A 407 6.40 -1.55 8.86
N THR A 408 6.01 -0.29 9.11
CA THR A 408 5.79 0.26 10.46
C THR A 408 4.31 0.58 10.68
N TYR A 409 3.70 1.34 9.76
CA TYR A 409 2.29 1.70 9.89
C TYR A 409 1.38 0.51 9.60
N GLU A 410 0.14 0.60 10.08
CA GLU A 410 -0.87 -0.47 9.93
C GLU A 410 -0.47 -1.80 10.59
N GLY A 411 0.44 -1.71 11.57
CA GLY A 411 0.96 -2.82 12.36
C GLY A 411 2.41 -3.10 12.03
N GLU A 412 3.29 -2.90 13.02
CA GLU A 412 4.71 -3.25 12.92
C GLU A 412 4.84 -4.74 12.53
N ASN A 413 5.70 -5.00 11.54
CA ASN A 413 5.77 -6.30 10.87
C ASN A 413 6.00 -7.47 11.83
N THR A 414 6.88 -7.37 12.83
CA THR A 414 7.10 -8.45 13.81
C THR A 414 5.88 -8.68 14.67
N VAL A 415 5.21 -7.63 15.15
CA VAL A 415 3.96 -7.78 15.91
C VAL A 415 2.86 -8.41 15.07
N MET A 416 2.79 -8.06 13.79
CA MET A 416 1.84 -8.68 12.87
C MET A 416 2.17 -10.15 12.60
N MET A 417 3.45 -10.51 12.49
CA MET A 417 3.87 -11.92 12.42
C MET A 417 3.48 -12.69 13.68
N LEU A 418 3.65 -12.11 14.86
CA LEU A 418 3.19 -12.72 16.11
C LEU A 418 1.66 -12.83 16.18
N GLN A 419 0.91 -11.90 15.60
CA GLN A 419 -0.54 -12.02 15.48
C GLN A 419 -0.93 -13.20 14.58
N THR A 420 -0.28 -13.36 13.42
CA THR A 420 -0.45 -14.53 12.55
C THR A 420 -0.08 -15.82 13.29
N ALA A 421 1.02 -15.82 14.05
CA ALA A 421 1.45 -16.99 14.82
C ALA A 421 0.39 -17.42 15.85
N ARG A 422 -0.28 -16.47 16.53
CA ARG A 422 -1.36 -16.79 17.48
C ARG A 422 -2.48 -17.56 16.80
N TYR A 423 -2.86 -17.11 15.61
CA TYR A 423 -3.85 -17.79 14.79
C TYR A 423 -3.37 -19.19 14.36
N LEU A 424 -2.15 -19.31 13.84
CA LEU A 424 -1.59 -20.60 13.40
C LEU A 424 -1.52 -21.61 14.54
N VAL A 425 -1.05 -21.21 15.73
CA VAL A 425 -0.99 -22.09 16.90
C VAL A 425 -2.40 -22.50 17.36
N LYS A 426 -3.36 -21.56 17.34
CA LYS A 426 -4.76 -21.86 17.67
C LYS A 426 -5.34 -22.88 16.67
N SER A 427 -5.16 -22.66 15.38
CA SER A 427 -5.62 -23.55 14.32
C SER A 427 -4.96 -24.92 14.43
N TYR A 428 -3.66 -24.97 14.69
CA TYR A 428 -2.94 -26.23 14.96
C TYR A 428 -3.56 -27.01 16.13
N ARG A 429 -3.85 -26.35 17.26
CA ARG A 429 -4.52 -27.00 18.42
C ARG A 429 -5.91 -27.51 18.05
N GLN A 430 -6.71 -26.70 17.36
CA GLN A 430 -8.04 -27.09 16.89
C GLN A 430 -7.99 -28.31 15.96
N ALA A 431 -7.04 -28.34 15.02
CA ALA A 431 -6.81 -29.51 14.18
C ALA A 431 -6.42 -30.72 15.04
N ARG A 432 -5.52 -30.58 16.03
CA ARG A 432 -5.15 -31.69 16.94
C ARG A 432 -6.32 -32.21 17.77
N GLU A 433 -7.29 -31.37 18.10
CA GLU A 433 -8.54 -31.70 18.79
C GLU A 433 -9.59 -32.37 17.87
N GLY A 434 -9.31 -32.58 16.58
CA GLY A 434 -10.25 -33.20 15.63
C GLY A 434 -11.21 -32.23 14.95
N ARG A 435 -11.01 -30.92 15.08
CA ARG A 435 -11.79 -29.94 14.32
C ARG A 435 -11.27 -29.84 12.89
N GLN A 436 -12.17 -29.93 11.93
CA GLN A 436 -11.83 -29.75 10.52
C GLN A 436 -11.60 -28.25 10.23
N LEU A 437 -10.38 -27.91 9.82
CA LEU A 437 -10.04 -26.55 9.36
C LEU A 437 -10.36 -26.38 7.87
N SER A 438 -10.67 -25.14 7.47
CA SER A 438 -10.90 -24.74 6.08
C SER A 438 -9.90 -23.65 5.64
N GLY A 439 -10.00 -23.19 4.39
CA GLY A 439 -9.23 -22.06 3.90
C GLY A 439 -7.71 -22.30 3.78
N ILE A 440 -6.92 -21.24 4.02
CA ILE A 440 -5.47 -21.23 3.82
C ILE A 440 -4.69 -22.06 4.86
N VAL A 441 -5.31 -22.42 5.99
CA VAL A 441 -4.72 -23.28 7.04
C VAL A 441 -5.19 -24.74 6.97
N SER A 442 -5.99 -25.10 5.96
CA SER A 442 -6.53 -26.46 5.81
C SER A 442 -5.46 -27.56 5.70
N TYR A 443 -4.23 -27.21 5.32
CA TYR A 443 -3.09 -28.13 5.29
C TYR A 443 -2.72 -28.69 6.68
N LEU A 444 -3.10 -28.01 7.77
CA LEU A 444 -2.85 -28.48 9.14
C LEU A 444 -3.72 -29.70 9.51
N ASN A 445 -4.80 -29.96 8.77
CA ASN A 445 -5.63 -31.16 8.98
C ASN A 445 -4.88 -32.46 8.62
N GLU A 446 -3.99 -32.41 7.63
CA GLU A 446 -3.31 -33.59 7.08
C GLU A 446 -2.35 -34.23 8.10
N GLN A 447 -1.90 -33.47 9.11
CA GLN A 447 -1.07 -33.98 10.20
C GLN A 447 -1.82 -34.91 11.18
N GLN A 448 -3.15 -34.98 11.14
CA GLN A 448 -3.91 -35.98 11.92
C GLN A 448 -3.88 -37.38 11.30
N ARG A 449 -3.62 -37.49 9.99
CA ARG A 449 -3.78 -38.76 9.23
C ARG A 449 -2.49 -39.55 9.05
N VAL A 450 -1.35 -39.05 9.54
CA VAL A 450 -0.08 -39.77 9.46
C VAL A 450 0.07 -40.64 10.71
N GLN A 451 -0.36 -41.90 10.61
CA GLN A 451 0.14 -42.95 11.50
C GLN A 451 1.68 -43.00 11.40
N PRO A 452 2.41 -43.27 12.50
CA PRO A 452 3.86 -43.37 12.48
C PRO A 452 4.29 -44.52 11.57
N HIS A 453 4.54 -44.21 10.30
CA HIS A 453 5.23 -45.12 9.41
C HIS A 453 6.72 -45.10 9.78
N PRO A 454 7.41 -46.24 9.73
CA PRO A 454 8.82 -46.32 10.04
C PRO A 454 9.64 -45.32 9.21
N VAL A 455 10.68 -44.79 9.83
CA VAL A 455 11.59 -43.73 9.35
C VAL A 455 12.22 -44.03 7.97
N SER A 456 12.06 -45.25 7.45
CA SER A 456 12.57 -45.73 6.17
C SER A 456 11.65 -45.52 4.95
N SER A 457 10.43 -45.01 5.11
CA SER A 457 9.45 -44.96 4.00
C SER A 457 8.86 -43.57 3.71
N ARG A 458 9.70 -42.60 3.35
CA ARG A 458 9.40 -41.47 2.44
C ARG A 458 10.61 -40.54 2.29
N PRO A 459 11.36 -40.56 1.18
CA PRO A 459 11.73 -39.31 0.56
C PRO A 459 10.54 -38.92 -0.32
N THR A 460 9.76 -37.92 0.09
CA THR A 460 9.01 -37.19 -0.94
C THR A 460 10.08 -36.58 -1.83
N VAL A 461 10.42 -37.24 -2.94
CA VAL A 461 11.41 -36.70 -3.88
C VAL A 461 10.75 -35.48 -4.50
N VAL A 462 11.00 -34.31 -3.89
CA VAL A 462 10.54 -33.03 -4.43
C VAL A 462 11.14 -32.91 -5.83
N ASN A 463 10.26 -32.84 -6.81
CA ASN A 463 10.64 -32.58 -8.18
C ASN A 463 10.81 -31.07 -8.33
N ILE A 464 12.07 -30.62 -8.34
CA ILE A 464 12.43 -29.20 -8.43
C ILE A 464 12.00 -28.52 -9.75
N ASN A 465 11.62 -29.31 -10.76
CA ASN A 465 11.15 -28.80 -12.05
C ASN A 465 9.62 -28.70 -12.13
N ASP A 466 8.90 -29.24 -11.14
CA ASP A 466 7.44 -29.25 -11.12
C ASP A 466 6.95 -28.30 -10.02
N LEU A 467 6.23 -27.25 -10.44
CA LEU A 467 5.69 -26.25 -9.55
C LEU A 467 4.71 -26.84 -8.54
N SER A 468 3.94 -27.86 -8.92
CA SER A 468 2.99 -28.50 -7.99
C SER A 468 3.72 -29.26 -6.88
N SER A 469 4.81 -29.94 -7.20
CA SER A 469 5.72 -30.55 -6.22
C SER A 469 6.36 -29.51 -5.29
N LEU A 470 6.74 -28.34 -5.81
CA LEU A 470 7.25 -27.24 -4.99
C LEU A 470 6.17 -26.67 -4.06
N VAL A 471 4.94 -26.46 -4.54
CA VAL A 471 3.81 -26.02 -3.69
C VAL A 471 3.60 -26.98 -2.51
N GLU A 472 3.68 -28.30 -2.77
CA GLU A 472 3.58 -29.31 -1.73
C GLU A 472 4.76 -29.24 -0.75
N ALA A 473 5.99 -29.05 -1.23
CA ALA A 473 7.17 -28.87 -0.36
C ALA A 473 7.01 -27.65 0.56
N TYR A 474 6.51 -26.52 0.04
CA TYR A 474 6.23 -25.33 0.83
C TYR A 474 5.11 -25.55 1.84
N LYS A 475 4.05 -26.29 1.46
CA LYS A 475 2.96 -26.69 2.37
C LYS A 475 3.51 -27.48 3.56
N LEU A 476 4.37 -28.47 3.29
CA LEU A 476 4.98 -29.32 4.31
C LEU A 476 5.98 -28.54 5.18
N ARG A 477 6.78 -27.63 4.60
CA ARG A 477 7.64 -26.70 5.37
C ARG A 477 6.81 -25.90 6.37
N ALA A 478 5.73 -25.27 5.91
CA ALA A 478 4.85 -24.47 6.75
C ALA A 478 4.22 -25.30 7.87
N ALA A 479 3.70 -26.50 7.55
CA ALA A 479 3.15 -27.42 8.54
C ALA A 479 4.17 -27.80 9.62
N ARG A 480 5.40 -28.13 9.19
CA ARG A 480 6.47 -28.54 10.11
C ARG A 480 6.90 -27.42 11.06
N LEU A 481 7.06 -26.20 10.55
CA LEU A 481 7.46 -25.07 11.38
C LEU A 481 6.36 -24.61 12.34
N VAL A 482 5.09 -24.66 11.91
CA VAL A 482 3.95 -24.43 12.82
C VAL A 482 3.90 -25.50 13.91
N GLU A 483 4.09 -26.77 13.57
CA GLU A 483 4.15 -27.87 14.54
C GLU A 483 5.29 -27.66 15.55
N MET A 484 6.49 -27.31 15.07
CA MET A 484 7.65 -27.05 15.93
C MET A 484 7.40 -25.87 16.88
N ALA A 485 6.85 -24.77 16.38
CA ALA A 485 6.52 -23.61 17.21
C ALA A 485 5.45 -23.95 18.26
N ALA A 486 4.41 -24.70 17.87
CA ALA A 486 3.35 -25.11 18.79
C ALA A 486 3.86 -26.05 19.90
N LYS A 487 4.72 -27.02 19.55
CA LYS A 487 5.35 -27.94 20.51
C LYS A 487 6.36 -27.21 21.41
N GLY A 488 7.16 -26.32 20.85
CA GLY A 488 8.09 -25.47 21.60
C GLY A 488 7.34 -24.64 22.66
N LEU A 489 6.26 -23.97 22.24
CA LEU A 489 5.39 -23.22 23.15
C LEU A 489 4.78 -24.12 24.23
N GLN A 490 4.34 -25.33 23.90
CA GLN A 490 3.83 -26.27 24.89
C GLN A 490 4.91 -26.69 25.91
N GLY A 491 6.14 -26.94 25.45
CA GLY A 491 7.26 -27.24 26.33
C GLY A 491 7.62 -26.07 27.25
N GLU A 492 7.63 -24.85 26.73
CA GLU A 492 7.87 -23.65 27.54
C GLU A 492 6.73 -23.35 28.51
N LEU A 493 5.48 -23.65 28.16
CA LEU A 493 4.35 -23.55 29.09
C LEU A 493 4.47 -24.51 30.28
N GLN A 494 5.15 -25.64 30.12
CA GLN A 494 5.43 -26.56 31.24
C GLN A 494 6.56 -26.07 32.15
N ARG A 495 7.45 -25.20 31.65
CA ARG A 495 8.62 -24.68 32.39
C ARG A 495 8.40 -23.28 32.96
N SER A 496 7.62 -22.46 32.27
CA SER A 496 7.41 -21.05 32.58
C SER A 496 6.33 -20.87 33.64
N LYS A 497 6.40 -19.74 34.37
CA LYS A 497 5.41 -19.39 35.39
C LYS A 497 4.13 -18.79 34.79
N SER A 498 4.20 -18.23 33.58
CA SER A 498 3.08 -17.57 32.90
C SER A 498 3.00 -17.93 31.42
N GLN A 499 1.82 -17.74 30.82
CA GLN A 499 1.60 -17.94 29.39
C GLN A 499 2.30 -16.87 28.56
N GLU A 500 2.40 -15.66 29.10
CA GLU A 500 3.06 -14.50 28.52
C GLU A 500 4.57 -14.75 28.36
N ASP A 501 5.21 -15.29 29.39
CA ASP A 501 6.64 -15.62 29.36
C ASP A 501 6.91 -16.73 28.33
N ALA A 502 6.10 -17.79 28.33
CA ALA A 502 6.23 -18.88 27.36
C ALA A 502 6.06 -18.38 25.91
N TRP A 503 5.09 -17.48 25.68
CA TRP A 503 4.90 -16.86 24.36
C TRP A 503 6.12 -16.03 23.93
N ASN A 504 6.66 -15.24 24.86
CA ASN A 504 7.84 -14.41 24.59
C ASN A 504 9.08 -15.27 24.29
N ASN A 505 9.30 -16.34 25.07
CA ASN A 505 10.43 -17.25 24.93
C ASN A 505 10.39 -18.05 23.62
N CYS A 506 9.22 -18.22 23.01
CA CYS A 506 9.06 -18.88 21.69
C CYS A 506 8.82 -17.91 20.54
N SER A 507 8.98 -16.60 20.75
CA SER A 507 8.64 -15.59 19.74
C SER A 507 9.41 -15.75 18.43
N ILE A 508 10.65 -16.23 18.48
CA ILE A 508 11.49 -16.47 17.29
C ILE A 508 10.89 -17.58 16.42
N GLU A 509 10.54 -18.72 17.01
CA GLU A 509 9.90 -19.84 16.32
C GLU A 509 8.53 -19.47 15.78
N LEU A 510 7.77 -18.66 16.54
CA LEU A 510 6.44 -18.18 16.15
C LEU A 510 6.49 -17.26 14.93
N VAL A 511 7.47 -16.35 14.87
CA VAL A 511 7.71 -15.50 13.70
C VAL A 511 8.14 -16.35 12.50
N ARG A 512 9.08 -17.28 12.68
CA ARG A 512 9.54 -18.19 11.61
C ARG A 512 8.41 -19.08 11.07
N ALA A 513 7.49 -19.53 11.90
CA ALA A 513 6.31 -20.28 11.48
C ALA A 513 5.34 -19.42 10.64
N SER A 514 5.18 -18.14 11.00
CA SER A 514 4.32 -17.20 10.26
C SER A 514 4.91 -16.84 8.90
N ASP A 515 6.22 -16.58 8.85
CA ASP A 515 6.98 -16.38 7.62
C ASP A 515 6.81 -17.58 6.67
N ALA A 516 7.00 -18.80 7.17
CA ALA A 516 6.85 -20.01 6.37
C ALA A 516 5.43 -20.21 5.85
N HIS A 517 4.42 -19.91 6.67
CA HIS A 517 3.03 -19.94 6.25
C HIS A 517 2.74 -18.92 5.14
N CYS A 518 3.12 -17.65 5.32
CA CYS A 518 2.92 -16.62 4.31
C CYS A 518 3.62 -16.97 2.99
N HIS A 519 4.87 -17.45 3.04
CA HIS A 519 5.61 -17.83 1.85
C HIS A 519 4.93 -18.99 1.10
N TYR A 520 4.40 -20.00 1.82
CA TYR A 520 3.58 -21.05 1.20
C TYR A 520 2.35 -20.47 0.50
N VAL A 521 1.62 -19.55 1.14
CA VAL A 521 0.43 -18.94 0.54
C VAL A 521 0.77 -18.18 -0.74
N VAL A 522 1.88 -17.44 -0.77
CA VAL A 522 2.34 -16.76 -1.99
C VAL A 522 2.61 -17.75 -3.13
N VAL A 523 3.38 -18.83 -2.87
CA VAL A 523 3.70 -19.85 -3.87
C VAL A 523 2.43 -20.56 -4.36
N LYS A 524 1.52 -20.90 -3.45
CA LYS A 524 0.23 -21.52 -3.77
C LYS A 524 -0.62 -20.64 -4.67
N LEU A 525 -0.74 -19.35 -4.34
CA LEU A 525 -1.57 -18.42 -5.10
C LEU A 525 -0.99 -18.11 -6.48
N PHE A 526 0.34 -18.03 -6.59
CA PHE A 526 1.00 -17.90 -7.89
C PHE A 526 0.72 -19.15 -8.76
N ALA A 527 0.90 -20.34 -8.22
CA ALA A 527 0.59 -21.58 -8.93
C ALA A 527 -0.90 -21.69 -9.31
N ALA A 528 -1.80 -21.29 -8.42
CA ALA A 528 -3.24 -21.27 -8.71
C ALA A 528 -3.58 -20.32 -9.85
N LYS A 529 -2.94 -19.15 -9.91
CA LYS A 529 -3.19 -18.16 -10.97
C LYS A 529 -2.79 -18.65 -12.35
N LEU A 530 -1.77 -19.50 -12.46
CA LEU A 530 -1.37 -20.09 -13.75
C LEU A 530 -2.51 -20.89 -14.40
N ASN A 531 -3.35 -21.56 -13.61
CA ASN A 531 -4.50 -22.31 -14.13
C ASN A 531 -5.56 -21.41 -14.79
N GLU A 532 -5.54 -20.10 -14.55
CA GLU A 532 -6.46 -19.12 -15.15
C GLU A 532 -5.88 -18.49 -16.42
N VAL A 533 -4.61 -18.75 -16.76
CA VAL A 533 -3.94 -18.15 -17.91
C VAL A 533 -4.16 -19.04 -19.14
N SER A 534 -4.93 -18.53 -20.10
CA SER A 534 -5.27 -19.25 -21.34
C SER A 534 -4.19 -19.16 -22.41
N ASP A 535 -3.48 -18.03 -22.50
CA ASP A 535 -2.41 -17.84 -23.48
C ASP A 535 -1.18 -18.68 -23.10
N THR A 536 -0.77 -19.56 -24.01
CA THR A 536 0.29 -20.55 -23.76
C THR A 536 1.68 -19.92 -23.61
N ALA A 537 1.96 -18.83 -24.33
CA ALA A 537 3.23 -18.13 -24.24
C ALA A 537 3.34 -17.38 -22.91
N VAL A 538 2.29 -16.67 -22.52
CA VAL A 538 2.20 -15.98 -21.21
C VAL A 538 2.27 -17.00 -20.08
N HIS A 539 1.52 -18.10 -20.19
CA HIS A 539 1.56 -19.18 -19.20
C HIS A 539 2.98 -19.73 -19.03
N SER A 540 3.71 -19.98 -20.12
CA SER A 540 5.08 -20.51 -20.09
C SER A 540 6.04 -19.57 -19.34
N VAL A 541 6.02 -18.27 -19.66
CA VAL A 541 6.90 -17.29 -19.00
C VAL A 541 6.51 -17.09 -17.54
N LEU A 542 5.22 -17.00 -17.21
CA LEU A 542 4.76 -16.88 -15.83
C LEU A 542 5.09 -18.14 -15.01
N ASN A 543 5.02 -19.34 -15.59
CA ASN A 543 5.45 -20.56 -14.93
C ASN A 543 6.96 -20.54 -14.65
N THR A 544 7.76 -20.03 -15.57
CA THR A 544 9.21 -19.83 -15.38
C THR A 544 9.50 -18.89 -14.22
N LEU A 545 8.76 -17.77 -14.11
CA LEU A 545 8.84 -16.87 -12.95
C LEU A 545 8.39 -17.53 -11.65
N ALA A 546 7.30 -18.32 -11.68
CA ALA A 546 6.81 -19.02 -10.50
C ALA A 546 7.82 -20.06 -9.97
N LEU A 547 8.43 -20.81 -10.88
CA LEU A 547 9.53 -21.73 -10.56
C LEU A 547 10.74 -20.98 -9.98
N LEU A 548 11.13 -19.85 -10.58
CA LEU A 548 12.25 -19.05 -10.07
C LEU A 548 11.96 -18.53 -8.66
N TYR A 549 10.77 -17.99 -8.42
CA TYR A 549 10.35 -17.51 -7.10
C TYR A 549 10.41 -18.62 -6.04
N ALA A 550 9.82 -19.78 -6.34
CA ALA A 550 9.79 -20.92 -5.42
C ALA A 550 11.20 -21.49 -5.18
N LEU A 551 12.03 -21.64 -6.20
CA LEU A 551 13.39 -22.18 -6.03
C LEU A 551 14.32 -21.20 -5.31
N GLN A 552 14.19 -19.89 -5.57
CA GLN A 552 14.94 -18.89 -4.82
C GLN A 552 14.56 -18.91 -3.34
N GLY A 553 13.27 -19.03 -3.02
CA GLY A 553 12.82 -19.15 -1.64
C GLY A 553 13.32 -20.43 -0.95
N VAL A 554 13.45 -21.54 -1.68
CA VAL A 554 14.14 -22.76 -1.20
C VAL A 554 15.61 -22.49 -0.91
N ALA A 555 16.34 -21.83 -1.80
CA ALA A 555 17.76 -21.55 -1.62
C ALA A 555 18.01 -20.66 -0.38
N LEU A 556 17.22 -19.60 -0.21
CA LEU A 556 17.32 -18.67 0.93
C LEU A 556 16.95 -19.32 2.27
N ASN A 557 16.06 -20.31 2.27
CA ASN A 557 15.56 -20.96 3.49
C ASN A 557 15.96 -22.45 3.56
N SER A 558 17.09 -22.81 2.95
CA SER A 558 17.50 -24.21 2.75
C SER A 558 17.55 -25.02 4.04
N GLY A 559 17.96 -24.40 5.15
CA GLY A 559 17.98 -25.02 6.48
C GLY A 559 16.61 -25.54 6.93
N ASP A 560 15.51 -24.86 6.57
CA ASP A 560 14.15 -25.30 6.92
C ASP A 560 13.76 -26.57 6.16
N PHE A 561 14.06 -26.61 4.86
CA PHE A 561 13.73 -27.75 3.99
C PHE A 561 14.57 -28.98 4.36
N LEU A 562 15.84 -28.79 4.73
CA LEU A 562 16.71 -29.85 5.26
C LEU A 562 16.21 -30.34 6.62
N GLN A 563 15.91 -29.43 7.55
CA GLN A 563 15.43 -29.78 8.90
C GLN A 563 14.08 -30.51 8.85
N ALA A 564 13.23 -30.18 7.88
CA ALA A 564 11.96 -30.88 7.65
C ALA A 564 12.13 -32.22 6.90
N GLY A 565 13.33 -32.56 6.43
CA GLY A 565 13.59 -33.77 5.65
C GLY A 565 12.93 -33.77 4.26
N LEU A 566 12.62 -32.59 3.72
CA LEU A 566 11.92 -32.43 2.44
C LEU A 566 12.88 -32.39 1.25
N LEU A 567 14.10 -31.91 1.48
CA LEU A 567 15.17 -31.86 0.48
C LEU A 567 16.45 -32.43 1.07
N THR A 568 17.31 -32.93 0.19
CA THR A 568 18.66 -33.40 0.51
C THR A 568 19.71 -32.40 0.04
N VAL A 569 20.93 -32.46 0.60
CA VAL A 569 22.03 -31.59 0.18
C VAL A 569 22.32 -31.67 -1.33
N PRO A 570 22.32 -32.85 -1.99
CA PRO A 570 22.45 -32.93 -3.45
C PRO A 570 21.31 -32.23 -4.21
N GLN A 571 20.07 -32.33 -3.74
CA GLN A 571 18.95 -31.62 -4.37
C GLN A 571 19.10 -30.10 -4.23
N LEU A 572 19.68 -29.58 -3.14
CA LEU A 572 19.95 -28.14 -3.02
C LEU A 572 20.99 -27.65 -4.04
N ALA A 573 22.01 -28.47 -4.35
CA ALA A 573 22.93 -28.15 -5.44
C ALA A 573 22.21 -28.11 -6.80
N GLN A 574 21.27 -29.03 -7.04
CA GLN A 574 20.42 -29.02 -8.23
C GLN A 574 19.49 -27.80 -8.27
N VAL A 575 18.95 -27.35 -7.13
CA VAL A 575 18.16 -26.10 -7.04
C VAL A 575 18.99 -24.91 -7.53
N THR A 576 20.25 -24.79 -7.09
CA THR A 576 21.13 -23.70 -7.55
C THR A 576 21.42 -23.78 -9.05
N GLN A 577 21.66 -24.97 -9.60
CA GLN A 577 21.79 -25.14 -11.06
C GLN A 577 20.51 -24.78 -11.81
N ARG A 578 19.33 -25.18 -11.30
CA ARG A 578 18.06 -24.89 -11.94
C ARG A 578 17.76 -23.39 -11.92
N ILE A 579 18.07 -22.68 -10.83
CA ILE A 579 17.96 -21.22 -10.78
C ILE A 579 18.79 -20.60 -11.92
N LYS A 580 20.05 -20.98 -12.08
CA LYS A 580 20.91 -20.45 -13.16
C LYS A 580 20.32 -20.68 -14.56
N ALA A 581 19.72 -21.85 -14.80
CA ALA A 581 19.02 -22.14 -16.05
C ALA A 581 17.80 -21.22 -16.25
N LEU A 582 16.97 -21.05 -15.22
CA LEU A 582 15.80 -20.16 -15.26
C LEU A 582 16.19 -18.70 -15.51
N LEU A 583 17.32 -18.23 -14.98
CA LEU A 583 17.83 -16.88 -15.28
C LEU A 583 18.06 -16.68 -16.79
N ALA A 584 18.68 -17.68 -17.43
CA ALA A 584 18.91 -17.66 -18.88
C ALA A 584 17.60 -17.75 -19.68
N GLU A 585 16.61 -18.50 -19.20
CA GLU A 585 15.27 -18.59 -19.82
C GLU A 585 14.49 -17.26 -19.72
N ILE A 586 14.65 -16.51 -18.63
CA ILE A 586 13.96 -15.22 -18.40
C ILE A 586 14.65 -14.06 -19.15
N ARG A 587 15.97 -14.08 -19.28
CA ARG A 587 16.78 -12.99 -19.87
C ARG A 587 16.23 -12.43 -21.19
N PRO A 588 15.78 -13.24 -22.17
CA PRO A 588 15.23 -12.73 -23.43
C PRO A 588 13.91 -11.96 -23.25
N ASN A 589 13.12 -12.31 -22.24
CA ASN A 589 11.81 -11.70 -21.97
C ASN A 589 11.86 -10.63 -20.88
N ALA A 590 13.02 -10.38 -20.26
CA ALA A 590 13.13 -9.53 -19.07
C ALA A 590 12.58 -8.10 -19.28
N VAL A 591 12.87 -7.47 -20.41
CA VAL A 591 12.37 -6.12 -20.73
C VAL A 591 10.85 -6.15 -21.00
N ALA A 592 10.38 -7.11 -21.81
CA ALA A 592 8.95 -7.26 -22.10
C ALA A 592 8.11 -7.53 -20.83
N LEU A 593 8.65 -8.30 -19.87
CA LEU A 593 8.01 -8.55 -18.59
C LEU A 593 7.87 -7.28 -17.74
N VAL A 594 8.87 -6.40 -17.73
CA VAL A 594 8.74 -5.13 -17.01
C VAL A 594 7.89 -4.09 -17.75
N ASP A 595 7.79 -4.19 -19.08
CA ASP A 595 6.88 -3.39 -19.89
C ASP A 595 5.43 -3.82 -19.71
N ALA A 596 5.17 -5.10 -19.43
CA ALA A 596 3.83 -5.62 -19.15
C ALA A 596 3.18 -5.04 -17.88
N PHE A 597 3.95 -4.37 -17.00
CA PHE A 597 3.39 -3.58 -15.89
C PHE A 597 2.76 -2.26 -16.35
N ASP A 598 2.99 -1.85 -17.59
CA ASP A 598 2.41 -0.66 -18.24
C ASP A 598 2.64 0.66 -17.48
N TYR A 599 3.85 0.82 -16.94
CA TYR A 599 4.27 2.08 -16.34
C TYR A 599 4.77 3.07 -17.41
N ARG A 600 4.00 4.13 -17.61
CA ARG A 600 4.43 5.35 -18.30
C ARG A 600 5.57 6.05 -17.57
N ASP A 601 6.40 6.76 -18.33
CA ASP A 601 7.59 7.46 -17.81
C ASP A 601 7.25 8.46 -16.70
N GLU A 602 6.10 9.13 -16.77
CA GLU A 602 5.66 10.09 -15.74
C GLU A 602 5.34 9.40 -14.40
N MET A 603 4.96 8.13 -14.43
CA MET A 603 4.65 7.34 -13.23
C MET A 603 5.88 6.70 -12.59
N LEU A 604 6.90 6.39 -13.41
CA LEU A 604 8.22 5.96 -12.92
C LEU A 604 9.03 7.15 -12.40
N ASN A 605 8.85 8.32 -13.02
CA ASN A 605 9.58 9.55 -12.75
C ASN A 605 11.11 9.32 -12.71
N SER A 606 11.61 8.49 -13.63
CA SER A 606 12.99 7.99 -13.63
C SER A 606 13.62 8.19 -15.00
N ALA A 607 14.76 8.87 -15.03
CA ALA A 607 15.60 8.97 -16.23
C ALA A 607 16.24 7.63 -16.60
N LEU A 608 16.49 6.76 -15.61
CA LEU A 608 17.08 5.43 -15.84
C LEU A 608 16.07 4.42 -16.37
N GLY A 609 14.81 4.54 -15.95
CA GLY A 609 13.73 3.60 -16.27
C GLY A 609 12.87 3.98 -17.48
N ARG A 610 13.30 4.96 -18.28
CA ARG A 610 12.54 5.44 -19.45
C ARG A 610 12.22 4.31 -20.42
N TYR A 611 11.03 4.35 -21.00
CA TYR A 611 10.58 3.35 -21.99
C TYR A 611 11.48 3.31 -23.23
N ASP A 612 11.93 4.46 -23.72
CA ASP A 612 12.75 4.57 -24.94
C ASP A 612 14.23 4.18 -24.75
N GLY A 613 14.68 3.97 -23.52
CA GLY A 613 16.07 3.67 -23.21
C GLY A 613 17.05 4.85 -23.38
N ASN A 614 16.58 6.07 -23.64
CA ASN A 614 17.42 7.27 -23.81
C ASN A 614 17.91 7.83 -22.46
N VAL A 615 18.66 7.01 -21.73
CA VAL A 615 19.03 7.26 -20.33
C VAL A 615 19.99 8.44 -20.21
N TYR A 616 21.10 8.45 -20.95
CA TYR A 616 22.20 9.38 -20.72
C TYR A 616 21.83 10.84 -21.03
N GLU A 617 21.17 11.08 -22.16
CA GLU A 617 20.64 12.41 -22.54
C GLU A 617 19.66 12.93 -21.47
N SER A 618 18.72 12.07 -21.06
CA SER A 618 17.72 12.42 -20.04
C SER A 618 18.34 12.72 -18.68
N MET A 619 19.35 11.95 -18.28
CA MET A 619 20.09 12.19 -17.03
C MET A 619 20.83 13.54 -17.07
N PHE A 620 21.49 13.85 -18.19
CA PHE A 620 22.22 15.10 -18.35
C PHE A 620 21.28 16.31 -18.31
N GLU A 621 20.16 16.24 -19.03
CA GLU A 621 19.10 17.27 -18.97
C GLU A 621 18.53 17.44 -17.57
N TRP A 622 18.27 16.34 -16.86
CA TRP A 622 17.78 16.37 -15.48
C TRP A 622 18.76 17.09 -14.55
N ALA A 623 20.06 16.80 -14.66
CA ALA A 623 21.09 17.42 -13.84
C ALA A 623 21.21 18.94 -14.11
N LYS A 624 21.18 19.36 -15.38
CA LYS A 624 21.23 20.79 -15.76
C LYS A 624 20.07 21.59 -15.18
N ARG A 625 18.89 20.98 -15.02
CA ARG A 625 17.70 21.63 -14.46
C ARG A 625 17.67 21.67 -12.92
N SER A 626 18.66 21.09 -12.25
CA SER A 626 18.68 21.03 -10.79
C SER A 626 18.79 22.43 -10.15
N PRO A 627 18.21 22.67 -8.96
CA PRO A 627 18.19 24.00 -8.34
C PRO A 627 19.59 24.60 -8.08
N LEU A 628 20.63 23.78 -7.93
CA LEU A 628 22.00 24.25 -7.70
C LEU A 628 22.63 24.84 -8.96
N ASN A 629 22.20 24.42 -10.15
CA ASN A 629 22.73 24.86 -11.44
C ASN A 629 21.96 26.07 -12.00
N ARG A 630 21.09 26.73 -11.21
CA ARG A 630 20.44 27.99 -11.61
C ARG A 630 21.45 29.13 -11.83
N THR A 631 22.61 29.02 -11.21
CA THR A 631 23.74 29.94 -11.31
C THR A 631 25.01 29.10 -11.38
N GLU A 632 25.99 29.49 -12.20
CA GLU A 632 27.28 28.80 -12.25
C GLU A 632 28.05 28.88 -10.91
N VAL A 633 27.81 29.93 -10.12
CA VAL A 633 28.50 30.20 -8.86
C VAL A 633 27.52 30.69 -7.79
N ARG A 634 27.47 30.03 -6.62
CA ARG A 634 26.47 30.34 -5.55
C ARG A 634 27.06 30.66 -4.17
N ALA A 635 28.27 30.21 -3.85
CA ALA A 635 28.86 30.32 -2.51
C ALA A 635 30.29 30.90 -2.50
N TYR A 636 30.82 31.24 -3.69
CA TYR A 636 32.20 31.69 -3.80
C TYR A 636 32.44 32.99 -3.03
N GLU A 637 31.64 34.02 -3.28
CA GLU A 637 31.82 35.35 -2.70
C GLU A 637 31.70 35.36 -1.16
N ASN A 638 30.78 34.55 -0.61
CA ASN A 638 30.47 34.56 0.81
C ASN A 638 31.46 33.78 1.68
N TYR A 639 32.11 32.74 1.13
CA TYR A 639 32.92 31.82 1.94
C TYR A 639 34.29 31.51 1.31
N MET A 640 34.36 31.33 0.00
CA MET A 640 35.59 30.90 -0.65
C MET A 640 36.50 32.08 -1.00
N CYS A 641 35.95 33.21 -1.45
CA CYS A 641 36.70 34.43 -1.74
C CYS A 641 37.48 34.88 -0.49
N LEU A 642 36.86 34.83 0.69
CA LEU A 642 37.51 35.14 1.97
C LEU A 642 38.66 34.16 2.32
N LEU A 643 38.55 32.88 1.96
CA LEU A 643 39.59 31.86 2.16
C LEU A 643 40.73 31.98 1.15
N HIS A 644 40.46 32.51 -0.04
CA HIS A 644 41.46 32.69 -1.09
C HIS A 644 42.19 34.04 -0.99
N CYS A 645 41.53 35.09 -0.50
CA CYS A 645 42.10 36.43 -0.33
C CYS A 645 42.79 36.64 1.03
N SER A 646 42.88 35.63 1.91
CA SER A 646 43.51 35.77 3.24
C SER A 646 45.05 35.70 3.22
N ASN A 647 45.68 35.72 2.04
CA ASN A 647 47.14 35.63 1.85
C ASN A 647 47.80 36.84 1.17
N ASP A 648 47.08 37.94 0.95
CA ASP A 648 47.65 39.20 0.45
C ASP A 648 47.59 40.32 1.50
#